data_AF-A0A8C1JAH4-F1
#
_entry.id   AF-A0A8C1JAH4-F1
#
_cell.length_a   1.000
_cell.length_b   1.000
_cell.length_c   1.000
_cell.angle_alpha   90.00
_cell.angle_beta   90.00
_cell.angle_gamma   90.00
#
_symmetry.space_group_name_H-M   'P 1'
#
loop_
_entity.id
_entity.type
_entity.pdbx_description
1 polymer ?
#
loop_
_entity_poly.entity_id
_entity_poly.type
_entity_poly.pdbx_seq_one_letter_code
_entity_poly.pdbx_strand_id
1 'polypeptide(L)'
;MYFCISSFAVDGPYLRIVEQPKQRGFRFRYGCEGPSHGGLPGATSEKNRKSYPQVKICNYQGAARVVVQLVTNTVKPHLHAHSLVGKQCDKGICIADLQPKDSSISFPNLGILHVTKKNVSKVLEERMIEAYRMGYNYGISIHPEIDVLQGEVRVPRELTDAERNLISSASIHQSKEMDLSVVRLMFTAFLPDSDGGFSRRLEPVISDPIFDSKAPNASNLKIVRMDRTAGCVTGGEEVYLLCDKVQKDDIQVRFYEDDESGLTWEAYGDFSPTDVHRQFAIVFKTPKYRDQNLQKPISVFVQLKRKSDNETSEPKPFTYHPQIIDKEEVQRKRQKTLPNFQDYSGAGGGAGGMFRGGGGGSTAGGGPSGGGGVFQLWSNWAKTQTSFILLVDISVLMCVFVCLLFLGCVLEPHLAELAGRQAQALFHFAVSGDARMLLAPQRPLMTTQDENGDTGLHLGVIHSQTDAVRNLAQVISALPGEDVLNMRNDLYQTPLHLAVLTQQKEAVEALLEAEVDVTLTDRHGNTALHLAAQQKEDSVLRLLLKHKSVAQLTSIPNTAGLCPLHLAVQANSLSCVRALLDAGADVEVQELTCGRTALHLATELGNLSLAGCLLLEGNAYVDSVTYNGSTPLHTAAGRDSTKLCAILMAAGADPHKENFEPLFFKDDELCGTCEEEEEEDEGYIPGTTPLNMATSPEVYDILNGEEYQPTTIVVPPQGMNSETNINYHSKNQRILK
;
A
#
# COMPACT_ATOMS: atom_id res chain seq x y z
N MET A 1 -35.01 18.27 -21.41
CA MET A 1 -35.72 19.43 -21.99
C MET A 1 -37.10 19.49 -21.34
N TYR A 2 -37.24 20.22 -20.24
CA TYR A 2 -38.53 20.66 -19.67
C TYR A 2 -38.32 22.11 -19.26
N PHE A 3 -38.51 23.01 -20.23
CA PHE A 3 -38.75 24.41 -19.97
C PHE A 3 -40.17 24.51 -19.40
N CYS A 4 -40.31 24.93 -18.15
CA CYS A 4 -41.55 25.51 -17.66
C CYS A 4 -41.23 26.88 -17.10
N ILE A 5 -41.36 27.88 -17.97
CA ILE A 5 -41.31 29.30 -17.62
C ILE A 5 -42.66 29.60 -16.96
N SER A 6 -42.76 29.51 -15.65
CA SER A 6 -43.85 30.12 -14.90
C SER A 6 -43.46 31.55 -14.55
N SER A 7 -43.67 32.46 -15.50
CA SER A 7 -43.63 33.90 -15.23
C SER A 7 -44.88 34.30 -14.43
N PHE A 8 -44.88 34.05 -13.13
CA PHE A 8 -45.73 34.78 -12.21
C PHE A 8 -45.08 36.14 -11.97
N ALA A 9 -45.69 37.20 -12.51
CA ALA A 9 -45.35 38.55 -12.11
C ALA A 9 -45.81 38.73 -10.65
N VAL A 10 -44.90 38.50 -9.71
CA VAL A 10 -45.11 38.87 -8.31
C VAL A 10 -44.94 40.39 -8.24
N ASP A 11 -46.03 41.12 -7.99
CA ASP A 11 -46.05 42.59 -7.90
C ASP A 11 -45.22 43.17 -6.71
N GLY A 12 -44.58 42.30 -5.92
CA GLY A 12 -43.75 42.65 -4.77
C GLY A 12 -42.28 42.23 -4.89
N PRO A 13 -41.44 42.66 -3.94
CA PRO A 13 -40.03 42.26 -3.86
C PRO A 13 -39.90 40.75 -3.61
N TYR A 14 -39.01 40.07 -4.34
CA TYR A 14 -38.76 38.63 -4.17
C TYR A 14 -37.27 38.29 -4.29
N LEU A 15 -36.85 37.21 -3.64
CA LEU A 15 -35.47 36.74 -3.69
C LEU A 15 -35.28 35.75 -4.85
N ARG A 16 -34.14 35.78 -5.53
CA ARG A 16 -33.80 34.85 -6.60
C ARG A 16 -32.32 34.46 -6.55
N ILE A 17 -32.03 33.17 -6.69
CA ILE A 17 -30.66 32.68 -6.86
C ILE A 17 -30.19 33.01 -8.28
N VAL A 18 -29.09 33.77 -8.39
CA VAL A 18 -28.44 34.12 -9.66
C VAL A 18 -27.43 33.03 -10.03
N GLU A 19 -26.66 32.56 -9.06
CA GLU A 19 -25.69 31.49 -9.22
C GLU A 19 -25.89 30.44 -8.12
N GLN A 20 -26.16 29.19 -8.53
CA GLN A 20 -26.31 28.06 -7.63
C GLN A 20 -24.95 27.64 -7.04
N PRO A 21 -24.92 27.00 -5.85
CA PRO A 21 -23.71 26.38 -5.35
C PRO A 21 -23.32 25.17 -6.21
N LYS A 22 -22.02 24.87 -6.27
CA LYS A 22 -21.54 23.66 -6.93
C LYS A 22 -22.04 22.43 -6.17
N GLN A 23 -22.83 21.59 -6.85
CA GLN A 23 -23.49 20.45 -6.21
C GLN A 23 -22.50 19.37 -5.74
N ARG A 24 -21.38 19.17 -6.45
CA ARG A 24 -20.41 18.09 -6.16
C ARG A 24 -18.96 18.54 -6.20
N GLY A 25 -18.10 17.77 -5.54
CA GLY A 25 -16.66 18.03 -5.44
C GLY A 25 -16.27 19.03 -4.35
N PHE A 26 -17.22 19.53 -3.58
CA PHE A 26 -16.95 20.28 -2.34
C PHE A 26 -16.82 19.31 -1.15
N ARG A 27 -15.92 19.58 -0.21
CA ARG A 27 -15.67 18.71 0.94
C ARG A 27 -16.16 19.38 2.22
N PHE A 28 -17.00 18.69 2.98
CA PHE A 28 -17.37 19.12 4.33
C PHE A 28 -16.22 18.81 5.30
N ARG A 29 -16.04 19.65 6.32
CA ARG A 29 -14.84 19.62 7.18
C ARG A 29 -15.21 19.46 8.64
N TYR A 30 -14.51 18.58 9.35
CA TYR A 30 -14.67 18.49 10.80
C TYR A 30 -13.99 19.68 11.50
N GLY A 31 -14.41 20.01 12.73
CA GLY A 31 -13.82 21.10 13.51
C GLY A 31 -12.31 20.95 13.73
N CYS A 32 -11.83 19.71 13.87
CA CYS A 32 -10.40 19.41 14.01
C CYS A 32 -9.57 19.65 12.73
N GLU A 33 -10.18 19.84 11.56
CA GLU A 33 -9.45 20.09 10.30
C GLU A 33 -9.05 21.57 10.10
N GLY A 34 -9.57 22.47 10.93
CA GLY A 34 -9.30 23.90 10.86
C GLY A 34 -10.04 24.67 9.73
N PRO A 35 -9.99 26.01 9.74
CA PRO A 35 -10.90 26.87 8.95
C PRO A 35 -10.45 27.18 7.51
N SER A 36 -9.24 26.82 7.09
CA SER A 36 -8.57 27.42 5.91
C SER A 36 -8.71 26.66 4.58
N HIS A 37 -9.68 25.76 4.43
CA HIS A 37 -9.76 24.84 3.29
C HIS A 37 -10.49 25.33 2.02
N GLY A 38 -10.74 26.63 1.90
CA GLY A 38 -11.37 27.26 0.73
C GLY A 38 -12.90 27.26 0.78
N GLY A 39 -13.52 28.24 0.13
CA GLY A 39 -14.98 28.44 0.13
C GLY A 39 -15.73 27.58 -0.90
N LEU A 40 -17.01 27.37 -0.64
CA LEU A 40 -17.99 26.71 -1.50
C LEU A 40 -18.06 27.46 -2.84
N PRO A 41 -17.65 26.82 -3.95
CA PRO A 41 -17.71 27.45 -5.26
C PRO A 41 -19.14 27.48 -5.81
N GLY A 42 -19.39 28.39 -6.74
CA GLY A 42 -20.62 28.40 -7.53
C GLY A 42 -20.60 27.35 -8.64
N ALA A 43 -21.77 27.05 -9.21
CA ALA A 43 -21.97 25.99 -10.19
C ALA A 43 -21.20 26.21 -11.50
N THR A 44 -20.95 27.47 -11.88
CA THR A 44 -20.19 27.84 -13.08
C THR A 44 -18.71 28.12 -12.79
N SER A 45 -18.24 27.81 -11.57
CA SER A 45 -16.87 28.08 -11.15
C SER A 45 -15.88 27.12 -11.83
N GLU A 46 -14.85 27.70 -12.42
CA GLU A 46 -13.75 26.99 -13.08
C GLU A 46 -12.42 27.25 -12.37
N LYS A 47 -11.36 26.49 -12.71
CA LYS A 47 -10.03 26.63 -12.08
C LYS A 47 -9.46 28.04 -12.19
N ASN A 48 -9.66 28.69 -13.34
CA ASN A 48 -9.09 30.01 -13.66
C ASN A 48 -10.07 31.17 -13.41
N ARG A 49 -11.36 30.89 -13.24
CA ARG A 49 -12.41 31.89 -13.00
C ARG A 49 -13.32 31.40 -11.89
N LYS A 50 -13.00 31.82 -10.66
CA LYS A 50 -13.78 31.46 -9.47
C LYS A 50 -15.06 32.28 -9.42
N SER A 51 -16.17 31.60 -9.22
CA SER A 51 -17.48 32.18 -8.98
C SER A 51 -18.09 31.54 -7.73
N TYR A 52 -19.10 32.17 -7.16
CA TYR A 52 -19.62 31.84 -5.82
C TYR A 52 -21.15 31.90 -5.82
N PRO A 53 -21.82 31.20 -4.87
CA PRO A 53 -23.26 31.31 -4.73
C PRO A 53 -23.69 32.78 -4.61
N GLN A 54 -24.65 33.18 -5.43
CA GLN A 54 -25.07 34.57 -5.56
C GLN A 54 -26.58 34.67 -5.60
N VAL A 55 -27.15 35.63 -4.85
CA VAL A 55 -28.59 35.91 -4.84
C VAL A 55 -28.86 37.39 -5.15
N LYS A 56 -30.05 37.64 -5.69
CA LYS A 56 -30.53 38.96 -6.07
C LYS A 56 -31.94 39.17 -5.55
N ILE A 57 -32.18 40.32 -4.94
CA ILE A 57 -33.53 40.77 -4.60
C ILE A 57 -34.07 41.48 -5.84
N CYS A 58 -35.10 40.93 -6.44
CA CYS A 58 -35.81 41.51 -7.57
C CYS A 58 -36.90 42.46 -7.07
N ASN A 59 -37.25 43.46 -7.88
CA ASN A 59 -38.31 44.44 -7.58
C ASN A 59 -38.10 45.23 -6.27
N TYR A 60 -36.83 45.41 -5.86
CA TYR A 60 -36.45 46.21 -4.70
C TYR A 60 -35.10 46.90 -4.95
N GLN A 61 -34.96 48.14 -4.49
CA GLN A 61 -33.71 48.88 -4.51
C GLN A 61 -33.56 49.62 -3.19
N GLY A 62 -32.63 49.17 -2.35
CA GLY A 62 -32.46 49.65 -0.98
C GLY A 62 -31.53 48.73 -0.19
N ALA A 63 -31.30 49.07 1.08
CA ALA A 63 -30.55 48.19 1.97
C ALA A 63 -31.37 46.93 2.30
N ALA A 64 -30.74 45.78 2.43
CA ALA A 64 -31.40 44.54 2.86
C ALA A 64 -30.40 43.64 3.59
N ARG A 65 -30.89 42.75 4.45
CA ARG A 65 -30.08 41.73 5.12
C ARG A 65 -30.43 40.35 4.58
N VAL A 66 -29.44 39.59 4.14
CA VAL A 66 -29.65 38.20 3.69
C VAL A 66 -29.02 37.25 4.68
N VAL A 67 -29.83 36.30 5.15
CA VAL A 67 -29.46 35.23 6.07
C VAL A 67 -29.39 33.92 5.29
N VAL A 68 -28.31 33.16 5.47
CA VAL A 68 -28.11 31.84 4.86
C VAL A 68 -28.04 30.79 5.94
N GLN A 69 -28.85 29.74 5.80
CA GLN A 69 -28.91 28.60 6.71
C GLN A 69 -28.76 27.28 5.94
N LEU A 70 -28.30 26.25 6.65
CA LEU A 70 -28.25 24.89 6.11
C LEU A 70 -29.54 24.16 6.45
N VAL A 71 -30.16 23.56 5.43
CA VAL A 71 -31.39 22.78 5.54
C VAL A 71 -31.23 21.41 4.90
N THR A 72 -32.11 20.48 5.27
CA THR A 72 -32.14 19.10 4.78
C THR A 72 -32.59 19.00 3.32
N ASN A 73 -32.16 17.95 2.63
CA ASN A 73 -32.62 17.62 1.28
C ASN A 73 -33.91 16.77 1.30
N THR A 74 -34.96 17.27 1.96
CA THR A 74 -36.25 16.59 2.12
C THR A 74 -37.38 17.41 1.51
N VAL A 75 -38.54 16.77 1.25
CA VAL A 75 -39.72 17.43 0.66
C VAL A 75 -40.20 18.61 1.51
N LYS A 76 -40.19 18.43 2.84
CA LYS A 76 -40.31 19.52 3.82
C LYS A 76 -38.91 19.81 4.36
N PRO A 77 -38.36 21.03 4.18
CA PRO A 77 -37.03 21.36 4.67
C PRO A 77 -37.02 21.48 6.20
N HIS A 78 -36.07 20.81 6.85
CA HIS A 78 -35.75 20.91 8.26
C HIS A 78 -34.38 21.57 8.43
N LEU A 79 -34.05 22.06 9.63
CA LEU A 79 -32.69 22.55 9.91
C LEU A 79 -31.70 21.40 9.79
N HIS A 80 -30.56 21.66 9.15
CA HIS A 80 -29.47 20.70 9.11
C HIS A 80 -28.54 20.89 10.32
N ALA A 81 -27.99 19.79 10.84
CA ALA A 81 -27.09 19.82 11.99
C ALA A 81 -25.72 20.46 11.66
N HIS A 82 -25.25 20.33 10.42
CA HIS A 82 -24.04 21.02 9.94
C HIS A 82 -24.16 22.54 10.04
N SER A 83 -23.01 23.21 10.17
CA SER A 83 -22.92 24.65 10.37
C SER A 83 -22.20 25.35 9.23
N LEU A 84 -22.65 26.54 8.83
CA LEU A 84 -21.89 27.40 7.92
C LEU A 84 -20.77 28.09 8.68
N VAL A 85 -19.57 28.06 8.12
CA VAL A 85 -18.39 28.74 8.66
C VAL A 85 -17.81 29.67 7.61
N GLY A 86 -17.20 30.78 8.04
CA GLY A 86 -16.71 31.80 7.11
C GLY A 86 -16.61 33.16 7.78
N LYS A 87 -16.13 34.16 7.04
CA LYS A 87 -15.90 35.52 7.59
C LYS A 87 -17.17 36.22 8.07
N GLN A 88 -18.31 35.88 7.47
CA GLN A 88 -19.63 36.47 7.74
C GLN A 88 -20.57 35.46 8.41
N CYS A 89 -20.01 34.41 9.02
CA CYS A 89 -20.77 33.35 9.64
C CYS A 89 -20.63 33.41 11.16
N ASP A 90 -21.75 33.36 11.87
CA ASP A 90 -21.81 33.25 13.32
C ASP A 90 -22.81 32.16 13.71
N LYS A 91 -22.45 31.32 14.69
CA LYS A 91 -23.24 30.16 15.16
C LYS A 91 -23.84 29.28 14.03
N GLY A 92 -23.10 29.13 12.93
CA GLY A 92 -23.50 28.31 11.79
C GLY A 92 -24.46 28.96 10.79
N ILE A 93 -24.75 30.25 10.94
CA ILE A 93 -25.60 31.04 10.03
C ILE A 93 -24.72 32.10 9.37
N CYS A 94 -24.89 32.33 8.07
CA CYS A 94 -24.22 33.44 7.39
C CYS A 94 -25.16 34.65 7.31
N ILE A 95 -24.69 35.82 7.70
CA ILE A 95 -25.45 37.07 7.63
C ILE A 95 -24.66 38.07 6.80
N ALA A 96 -25.28 38.58 5.74
CA ALA A 96 -24.63 39.56 4.87
C ALA A 96 -25.60 40.69 4.50
N ASP A 97 -25.13 41.93 4.64
CA ASP A 97 -25.92 43.13 4.38
C ASP A 97 -25.67 43.64 2.96
N LEU A 98 -26.75 43.77 2.18
CA LEU A 98 -26.79 44.35 0.85
C LEU A 98 -26.83 45.89 0.95
N GLN A 99 -25.87 46.55 0.33
CA GLN A 99 -25.84 48.01 0.26
C GLN A 99 -26.80 48.53 -0.83
N PRO A 100 -27.37 49.74 -0.69
CA PRO A 100 -28.34 50.29 -1.65
C PRO A 100 -27.85 50.42 -3.11
N LYS A 101 -26.53 50.38 -3.32
CA LYS A 101 -25.88 50.49 -4.64
C LYS A 101 -25.70 49.14 -5.34
N ASP A 102 -25.78 48.05 -4.60
CA ASP A 102 -25.50 46.71 -5.09
C ASP A 102 -26.79 46.03 -5.54
N SER A 103 -26.75 45.37 -6.70
CA SER A 103 -27.92 44.68 -7.26
C SER A 103 -28.02 43.20 -6.88
N SER A 104 -27.01 42.66 -6.20
CA SER A 104 -26.87 41.24 -5.85
C SER A 104 -25.82 41.05 -4.78
N ILE A 105 -25.95 39.99 -4.00
CA ILE A 105 -25.00 39.62 -2.95
C ILE A 105 -24.37 38.26 -3.27
N SER A 106 -23.05 38.19 -3.17
CA SER A 106 -22.25 36.96 -3.37
C SER A 106 -21.69 36.49 -2.04
N PHE A 107 -21.59 35.18 -1.85
CA PHE A 107 -21.08 34.59 -0.60
C PHE A 107 -19.73 33.88 -0.80
N PRO A 108 -18.61 34.61 -0.93
CA PRO A 108 -17.30 34.01 -0.98
C PRO A 108 -16.89 33.47 0.40
N ASN A 109 -16.13 32.38 0.44
CA ASN A 109 -15.59 31.77 1.66
C ASN A 109 -16.62 31.11 2.60
N LEU A 110 -17.75 30.62 2.07
CA LEU A 110 -18.64 29.73 2.82
C LEU A 110 -18.01 28.34 2.96
N GLY A 111 -17.78 27.88 4.17
CA GLY A 111 -17.43 26.50 4.49
C GLY A 111 -18.61 25.77 5.12
N ILE A 112 -18.61 24.43 5.04
CA ILE A 112 -19.60 23.57 5.71
C ILE A 112 -18.85 22.74 6.76
N LEU A 113 -19.16 23.01 8.02
CA LEU A 113 -18.65 22.30 9.18
C LEU A 113 -19.47 21.02 9.39
N HIS A 114 -18.82 19.88 9.22
CA HIS A 114 -19.37 18.56 9.42
C HIS A 114 -19.46 18.24 10.91
N VAL A 115 -20.64 17.81 11.35
CA VAL A 115 -20.90 17.40 12.74
C VAL A 115 -20.70 15.89 12.87
N THR A 116 -20.15 15.43 14.00
CA THR A 116 -19.97 14.00 14.25
C THR A 116 -21.32 13.33 14.49
N LYS A 117 -21.47 12.06 14.07
CA LYS A 117 -22.73 11.32 14.24
C LYS A 117 -23.22 11.26 15.70
N LYS A 118 -22.28 11.20 16.67
CA LYS A 118 -22.59 11.19 18.11
C LYS A 118 -23.26 12.50 18.58
N ASN A 119 -22.96 13.64 17.95
CA ASN A 119 -23.38 14.97 18.43
C ASN A 119 -24.56 15.57 17.67
N VAL A 120 -25.11 14.88 16.65
CA VAL A 120 -26.15 15.42 15.76
C VAL A 120 -27.38 15.90 16.53
N SER A 121 -27.88 15.13 17.49
CA SER A 121 -29.10 15.48 18.24
C SER A 121 -28.91 16.77 19.06
N LYS A 122 -27.80 16.86 19.79
CA LYS A 122 -27.49 18.03 20.64
C LYS A 122 -27.30 19.30 19.80
N VAL A 123 -26.50 19.21 18.73
CA VAL A 123 -26.24 20.36 17.85
C VAL A 123 -27.52 20.81 17.14
N LEU A 124 -28.37 19.85 16.72
CA LEU A 124 -29.65 20.18 16.08
C LEU A 124 -30.61 20.90 17.03
N GLU A 125 -30.66 20.49 18.30
CA GLU A 125 -31.44 21.15 19.35
C GLU A 125 -31.00 22.61 19.57
N GLU A 126 -29.69 22.84 19.76
CA GLU A 126 -29.13 24.19 19.91
C GLU A 126 -29.46 25.09 18.70
N ARG A 127 -29.40 24.52 17.49
CA ARG A 127 -29.75 25.23 16.25
C ARG A 127 -31.23 25.57 16.16
N MET A 128 -32.12 24.66 16.55
CA MET A 128 -33.56 24.92 16.59
C MET A 128 -33.92 26.02 17.60
N ILE A 129 -33.29 26.00 18.77
CA ILE A 129 -33.46 27.02 19.81
C ILE A 129 -33.02 28.39 19.30
N GLU A 130 -31.83 28.49 18.71
CA GLU A 130 -31.32 29.78 18.20
C GLU A 130 -32.15 30.29 17.02
N ALA A 131 -32.60 29.40 16.11
CA ALA A 131 -33.48 29.77 15.01
C ALA A 131 -34.84 30.28 15.50
N TYR A 132 -35.39 29.68 16.56
CA TYR A 132 -36.62 30.15 17.20
C TYR A 132 -36.41 31.52 17.88
N ARG A 133 -35.34 31.66 18.66
CA ARG A 133 -34.99 32.91 19.36
C ARG A 133 -34.83 34.09 18.40
N MET A 134 -34.16 33.86 17.27
CA MET A 134 -33.86 34.88 16.25
C MET A 134 -34.99 35.09 15.23
N GLY A 135 -36.02 34.23 15.20
CA GLY A 135 -37.10 34.31 14.22
C GLY A 135 -36.72 33.89 12.80
N TYR A 136 -35.66 33.09 12.67
CA TYR A 136 -35.15 32.58 11.38
C TYR A 136 -35.70 31.19 11.02
N ASN A 137 -36.77 30.74 11.68
CA ASN A 137 -37.41 29.44 11.45
C ASN A 137 -38.51 29.46 10.36
N TYR A 138 -38.65 30.55 9.60
CA TYR A 138 -39.69 30.64 8.57
C TYR A 138 -39.39 29.79 7.35
N GLY A 139 -40.35 28.97 6.92
CA GLY A 139 -40.17 28.03 5.81
C GLY A 139 -39.40 26.77 6.20
N ILE A 140 -39.10 26.57 7.48
CA ILE A 140 -38.47 25.38 8.05
C ILE A 140 -39.50 24.69 8.95
N SER A 141 -39.62 23.37 8.83
CA SER A 141 -40.45 22.57 9.75
C SER A 141 -39.63 22.21 11.00
N ILE A 142 -40.05 22.62 12.19
CA ILE A 142 -39.44 22.20 13.46
C ILE A 142 -40.40 21.28 14.20
N HIS A 143 -41.57 21.80 14.56
CA HIS A 143 -42.64 21.05 15.20
C HIS A 143 -43.96 21.78 14.91
N PRO A 144 -45.07 21.09 14.61
CA PRO A 144 -46.32 21.75 14.22
C PRO A 144 -46.79 22.86 15.18
N GLU A 145 -46.59 22.70 16.48
CA GLU A 145 -46.99 23.68 17.50
C GLU A 145 -46.04 24.89 17.58
N ILE A 146 -44.76 24.70 17.24
CA ILE A 146 -43.74 25.77 17.16
C ILE A 146 -43.89 26.54 15.84
N ASP A 147 -44.23 25.84 14.77
CA ASP A 147 -44.37 26.37 13.41
C ASP A 147 -45.59 27.30 13.27
N VAL A 148 -46.58 27.22 14.18
CA VAL A 148 -47.74 28.13 14.23
C VAL A 148 -47.35 29.54 14.71
N LEU A 149 -46.26 29.67 15.48
CA LEU A 149 -45.84 30.94 16.08
C LEU A 149 -44.97 31.82 15.15
N GLN A 150 -45.04 31.62 13.82
CA GLN A 150 -44.22 32.31 12.79
C GLN A 150 -44.59 33.79 12.54
N GLY A 151 -44.66 34.61 13.58
CA GLY A 151 -44.82 36.06 13.51
C GLY A 151 -43.50 36.83 13.29
N GLU A 152 -43.57 38.04 12.74
CA GLU A 152 -42.41 38.95 12.55
C GLU A 152 -41.73 39.24 13.90
N VAL A 153 -40.43 38.93 14.02
CA VAL A 153 -39.71 39.04 15.28
C VAL A 153 -38.97 40.38 15.34
N ARG A 154 -39.46 41.30 16.18
CA ARG A 154 -38.79 42.57 16.54
C ARG A 154 -37.86 42.43 17.77
N VAL A 155 -38.01 41.37 18.57
CA VAL A 155 -37.29 41.14 19.84
C VAL A 155 -36.98 39.64 20.00
N PRO A 156 -35.76 39.24 20.45
CA PRO A 156 -35.45 37.84 20.70
C PRO A 156 -36.48 37.19 21.63
N ARG A 157 -37.06 36.07 21.21
CA ARG A 157 -38.05 35.36 22.04
C ARG A 157 -37.36 34.59 23.15
N GLU A 158 -37.88 34.70 24.36
CA GLU A 158 -37.54 33.78 25.45
C GLU A 158 -38.36 32.49 25.28
N LEU A 159 -37.69 31.34 25.37
CA LEU A 159 -38.34 30.04 25.27
C LEU A 159 -38.96 29.67 26.62
N THR A 160 -40.21 29.23 26.59
CA THR A 160 -40.83 28.54 27.73
C THR A 160 -40.29 27.11 27.84
N ASP A 161 -40.35 26.53 29.04
CA ASP A 161 -39.90 25.14 29.27
C ASP A 161 -40.66 24.12 28.43
N ALA A 162 -41.95 24.38 28.15
CA ALA A 162 -42.77 23.54 27.28
C ALA A 162 -42.26 23.56 25.83
N GLU A 163 -41.95 24.75 25.28
CA GLU A 163 -41.40 24.88 23.93
C GLU A 163 -40.00 24.26 23.82
N ARG A 164 -39.16 24.40 24.87
CA ARG A 164 -37.84 23.75 24.94
C ARG A 164 -37.97 22.23 24.88
N ASN A 165 -38.89 21.64 25.63
CA ASN A 165 -39.14 20.20 25.61
C ASN A 165 -39.64 19.72 24.25
N LEU A 166 -40.52 20.48 23.59
CA LEU A 166 -40.97 20.17 22.23
C LEU A 166 -39.80 20.19 21.23
N ILE A 167 -38.95 21.21 21.29
CA ILE A 167 -37.75 21.29 20.43
C ILE A 167 -36.79 20.13 20.70
N SER A 168 -36.57 19.78 21.97
CA SER A 168 -35.73 18.64 22.36
C SER A 168 -36.28 17.32 21.81
N SER A 169 -37.61 17.12 21.88
CA SER A 169 -38.24 15.93 21.31
C SER A 169 -38.12 15.88 19.77
N ALA A 170 -38.29 17.03 19.11
CA ALA A 170 -38.19 17.16 17.66
C ALA A 170 -36.76 16.93 17.15
N SER A 171 -35.75 17.43 17.87
CA SER A 171 -34.34 17.24 17.53
C SER A 171 -33.95 15.76 17.57
N ILE A 172 -34.38 15.03 18.60
CA ILE A 172 -34.12 13.58 18.73
C ILE A 172 -34.77 12.81 17.58
N HIS A 173 -36.00 13.15 17.20
CA HIS A 173 -36.68 12.47 16.10
C HIS A 173 -36.00 12.78 14.75
N GLN A 174 -35.79 14.07 14.44
CA GLN A 174 -35.21 14.49 13.16
C GLN A 174 -33.74 14.09 13.02
N SER A 175 -32.99 13.96 14.11
CA SER A 175 -31.59 13.51 14.06
C SER A 175 -31.42 12.07 13.55
N LYS A 176 -32.42 11.20 13.71
CA LYS A 176 -32.38 9.80 13.27
C LYS A 176 -32.47 9.65 11.76
N GLU A 177 -33.20 10.54 11.11
CA GLU A 177 -33.44 10.54 9.66
C GLU A 177 -32.48 11.48 8.90
N MET A 178 -31.58 12.17 9.62
CA MET A 178 -30.67 13.18 9.07
C MET A 178 -29.58 12.55 8.19
N ASP A 179 -29.50 12.97 6.93
CA ASP A 179 -28.43 12.58 6.01
C ASP A 179 -27.27 13.58 6.09
N LEU A 180 -26.17 13.18 6.74
CA LEU A 180 -24.97 14.01 6.89
C LEU A 180 -24.17 14.17 5.58
N SER A 181 -24.51 13.44 4.51
CA SER A 181 -23.79 13.52 3.23
C SER A 181 -24.29 14.62 2.30
N VAL A 182 -25.45 15.22 2.58
CA VAL A 182 -26.09 16.20 1.69
C VAL A 182 -26.73 17.35 2.46
N VAL A 183 -26.55 18.57 1.97
CA VAL A 183 -27.16 19.78 2.53
C VAL A 183 -27.72 20.68 1.43
N ARG A 184 -28.59 21.61 1.79
CA ARG A 184 -29.05 22.71 0.92
C ARG A 184 -28.85 24.05 1.62
N LEU A 185 -28.61 25.10 0.84
CA LEU A 185 -28.59 26.48 1.34
C LEU A 185 -29.99 27.07 1.24
N MET A 186 -30.48 27.63 2.33
CA MET A 186 -31.71 28.40 2.37
C MET A 186 -31.35 29.87 2.54
N PHE A 187 -31.80 30.71 1.61
CA PHE A 187 -31.58 32.15 1.63
C PHE A 187 -32.87 32.84 2.04
N THR A 188 -32.79 33.69 3.06
CA THR A 188 -33.91 34.50 3.55
C THR A 188 -33.49 35.97 3.57
N ALA A 189 -34.25 36.82 2.89
CA ALA A 189 -33.98 38.26 2.84
C ALA A 189 -34.91 39.04 3.76
N PHE A 190 -34.36 40.02 4.46
CA PHE A 190 -35.05 40.93 5.37
C PHE A 190 -34.85 42.37 4.90
N LEU A 191 -35.95 43.07 4.67
CA LEU A 191 -35.98 44.47 4.29
C LEU A 191 -36.10 45.36 5.54
N PRO A 192 -35.56 46.60 5.49
CA PRO A 192 -35.66 47.54 6.59
C PRO A 192 -37.11 47.97 6.82
N ASP A 193 -37.46 48.13 8.10
CA ASP A 193 -38.69 48.73 8.58
C ASP A 193 -38.49 50.23 8.86
N SER A 194 -39.56 50.89 9.32
CA SER A 194 -39.60 52.32 9.65
C SER A 194 -38.55 52.75 10.69
N ASP A 195 -38.13 51.82 11.55
CA ASP A 195 -37.13 52.04 12.62
C ASP A 195 -35.69 51.75 12.17
N GLY A 196 -35.47 51.41 10.89
CA GLY A 196 -34.17 51.04 10.34
C GLY A 196 -33.70 49.61 10.64
N GLY A 197 -34.44 48.86 11.46
CA GLY A 197 -34.21 47.43 11.70
C GLY A 197 -34.70 46.55 10.54
N PHE A 198 -34.04 45.42 10.29
CA PHE A 198 -34.41 44.48 9.23
C PHE A 198 -35.43 43.45 9.74
N SER A 199 -36.73 43.74 9.64
CA SER A 199 -37.82 42.86 10.13
C SER A 199 -38.73 42.31 9.03
N ARG A 200 -38.83 42.98 7.88
CA ARG A 200 -39.74 42.61 6.79
C ARG A 200 -39.16 41.48 5.96
N ARG A 201 -39.56 40.23 6.22
CA ARG A 201 -39.03 39.05 5.50
C ARG A 201 -39.63 38.89 4.11
N LEU A 202 -38.83 38.34 3.19
CA LEU A 202 -39.28 37.81 1.90
C LEU A 202 -39.41 36.28 1.95
N GLU A 203 -40.09 35.71 0.97
CA GLU A 203 -40.18 34.25 0.82
C GLU A 203 -38.78 33.64 0.64
N PRO A 204 -38.42 32.62 1.43
CA PRO A 204 -37.09 32.02 1.38
C PRO A 204 -36.90 31.18 0.12
N VAL A 205 -35.68 31.15 -0.40
CA VAL A 205 -35.33 30.37 -1.60
C VAL A 205 -34.27 29.34 -1.23
N ILE A 206 -34.49 28.10 -1.65
CA ILE A 206 -33.61 26.97 -1.36
C ILE A 206 -32.76 26.64 -2.59
N SER A 207 -31.47 26.40 -2.38
CA SER A 207 -30.52 26.03 -3.42
C SER A 207 -30.66 24.58 -3.87
N ASP A 208 -29.92 24.25 -4.93
CA ASP A 208 -29.63 22.87 -5.28
C ASP A 208 -28.89 22.13 -4.14
N PRO A 209 -29.01 20.79 -4.06
CA PRO A 209 -28.32 19.99 -3.06
C PRO A 209 -26.80 20.03 -3.27
N ILE A 210 -26.08 20.13 -2.17
CA ILE A 210 -24.62 20.09 -2.09
C ILE A 210 -24.26 18.77 -1.42
N PHE A 211 -23.51 17.94 -2.13
CA PHE A 211 -23.09 16.64 -1.64
C PHE A 211 -21.64 16.68 -1.17
N ASP A 212 -21.36 16.03 -0.04
CA ASP A 212 -20.00 15.89 0.47
C ASP A 212 -19.17 14.97 -0.42
N SER A 213 -18.10 15.51 -1.00
CA SER A 213 -17.14 14.74 -1.81
C SER A 213 -16.42 13.64 -1.03
N LYS A 214 -16.40 13.68 0.31
CA LYS A 214 -15.89 12.58 1.14
C LYS A 214 -16.90 11.48 1.41
N ALA A 215 -18.19 11.71 1.15
CA ALA A 215 -19.20 10.69 1.29
C ALA A 215 -19.04 9.60 0.20
N PRO A 216 -19.12 8.30 0.54
CA PRO A 216 -18.92 7.22 -0.43
C PRO A 216 -19.90 7.21 -1.60
N ASN A 217 -21.13 7.67 -1.37
CA ASN A 217 -22.22 7.75 -2.33
C ASN A 217 -22.19 9.03 -3.19
N ALA A 218 -21.35 10.01 -2.84
CA ALA A 218 -21.23 11.29 -3.57
C ALA A 218 -19.79 11.69 -3.90
N SER A 219 -18.88 10.73 -3.82
CA SER A 219 -17.50 10.89 -4.29
C SER A 219 -17.48 11.23 -5.78
N ASN A 220 -16.58 12.13 -6.16
CA ASN A 220 -16.40 12.43 -7.58
C ASN A 220 -15.79 11.20 -8.28
N LEU A 221 -16.38 10.78 -9.40
CA LEU A 221 -15.89 9.65 -10.16
C LEU A 221 -14.74 10.07 -11.06
N LYS A 222 -13.63 9.33 -11.03
CA LYS A 222 -12.48 9.61 -11.88
C LYS A 222 -11.72 8.35 -12.25
N ILE A 223 -11.46 8.20 -13.54
CA ILE A 223 -10.50 7.21 -14.05
C ILE A 223 -9.09 7.82 -13.94
N VAL A 224 -8.26 7.22 -13.09
CA VAL A 224 -6.87 7.65 -12.88
C VAL A 224 -5.98 7.09 -13.98
N ARG A 225 -6.06 5.78 -14.22
CA ARG A 225 -5.22 5.08 -15.20
C ARG A 225 -5.91 3.80 -15.67
N MET A 226 -5.63 3.39 -16.91
CA MET A 226 -5.99 2.08 -17.45
C MET A 226 -4.71 1.40 -17.95
N ASP A 227 -4.60 0.09 -17.79
CA ASP A 227 -3.47 -0.71 -18.30
C ASP A 227 -3.52 -0.87 -19.83
N ARG A 228 -4.73 -1.02 -20.38
CA ARG A 228 -5.03 -1.12 -21.80
C ARG A 228 -6.00 -0.02 -22.22
N THR A 229 -5.62 0.71 -23.26
CA THR A 229 -6.46 1.75 -23.90
C THR A 229 -6.89 1.35 -25.31
N ALA A 230 -6.70 0.09 -25.67
CA ALA A 230 -7.14 -0.47 -26.93
C ALA A 230 -7.45 -1.96 -26.76
N GLY A 231 -8.33 -2.49 -27.62
CA GLY A 231 -8.71 -3.90 -27.59
C GLY A 231 -9.45 -4.39 -28.83
N CYS A 232 -9.68 -5.69 -28.92
CA CYS A 232 -10.33 -6.31 -30.08
C CYS A 232 -11.84 -6.02 -30.12
N VAL A 233 -12.40 -5.81 -31.31
CA VAL A 233 -13.86 -5.60 -31.54
C VAL A 233 -14.74 -6.74 -31.00
N THR A 234 -14.20 -7.95 -30.85
CA THR A 234 -14.88 -9.10 -30.25
C THR A 234 -15.10 -8.98 -28.75
N GLY A 235 -14.44 -8.02 -28.09
CA GLY A 235 -14.44 -7.86 -26.64
C GLY A 235 -13.87 -9.08 -25.89
N GLY A 236 -14.09 -9.12 -24.57
CA GLY A 236 -13.66 -10.20 -23.69
C GLY A 236 -12.25 -10.09 -23.13
N GLU A 237 -11.51 -9.02 -23.46
CA GLU A 237 -10.16 -8.77 -22.94
C GLU A 237 -10.23 -8.18 -21.54
N GLU A 238 -9.38 -8.66 -20.64
CA GLU A 238 -9.29 -8.17 -19.27
C GLU A 238 -8.50 -6.85 -19.21
N VAL A 239 -9.09 -5.85 -18.54
CA VAL A 239 -8.56 -4.50 -18.38
C VAL A 239 -8.54 -4.16 -16.90
N TYR A 240 -7.42 -3.64 -16.44
CA TYR A 240 -7.21 -3.12 -15.10
C TYR A 240 -7.37 -1.59 -15.11
N LEU A 241 -8.41 -1.13 -14.42
CA LEU A 241 -8.74 0.28 -14.32
C LEU A 241 -8.52 0.76 -12.89
N LEU A 242 -7.63 1.74 -12.72
CA LEU A 242 -7.41 2.46 -11.47
C LEU A 242 -8.32 3.70 -11.43
N CYS A 243 -9.03 3.88 -10.32
CA CYS A 243 -10.00 4.96 -10.13
C CYS A 243 -9.94 5.54 -8.73
N ASP A 244 -10.56 6.70 -8.56
CA ASP A 244 -10.87 7.24 -7.23
C ASP A 244 -11.91 6.34 -6.51
N LYS A 245 -12.17 6.61 -5.23
CA LYS A 245 -12.99 5.74 -4.37
C LYS A 245 -14.39 5.47 -4.94
N VAL A 246 -14.69 4.20 -5.25
CA VAL A 246 -15.99 3.71 -5.74
C VAL A 246 -16.62 2.66 -4.81
N GLN A 247 -17.93 2.49 -4.90
CA GLN A 247 -18.65 1.41 -4.21
C GLN A 247 -18.87 0.23 -5.16
N LYS A 248 -18.50 -0.97 -4.72
CA LYS A 248 -18.50 -2.18 -5.57
C LYS A 248 -19.88 -2.55 -6.15
N ASP A 249 -20.95 -2.26 -5.41
CA ASP A 249 -22.32 -2.63 -5.81
C ASP A 249 -22.97 -1.56 -6.71
N ASP A 250 -22.46 -0.32 -6.64
CA ASP A 250 -23.03 0.88 -7.24
C ASP A 250 -22.13 1.52 -8.31
N ILE A 251 -21.37 0.70 -9.04
CA ILE A 251 -20.46 1.18 -10.10
C ILE A 251 -20.60 0.37 -11.39
N GLN A 252 -20.41 1.04 -12.52
CA GLN A 252 -20.36 0.47 -13.87
C GLN A 252 -19.27 1.17 -14.69
N VAL A 253 -18.69 0.43 -15.64
CA VAL A 253 -17.78 0.98 -16.64
C VAL A 253 -18.54 1.08 -17.96
N ARG A 254 -18.83 2.31 -18.42
CA ARG A 254 -19.61 2.59 -19.63
C ARG A 254 -18.68 2.91 -20.79
N PHE A 255 -18.82 2.19 -21.88
CA PHE A 255 -18.25 2.45 -23.19
C PHE A 255 -19.31 3.12 -24.05
N TYR A 256 -18.97 4.21 -24.73
CA TYR A 256 -19.90 4.87 -25.63
C TYR A 256 -19.21 5.59 -26.79
N GLU A 257 -19.97 5.79 -27.86
CA GLU A 257 -19.59 6.55 -29.05
C GLU A 257 -20.77 7.43 -29.45
N ASP A 258 -20.50 8.72 -29.67
CA ASP A 258 -21.51 9.68 -30.12
C ASP A 258 -21.38 9.86 -31.64
N ASP A 259 -22.33 9.33 -32.43
CA ASP A 259 -22.37 9.58 -33.87
C ASP A 259 -23.00 10.96 -34.18
N GLU A 260 -22.56 11.63 -35.26
CA GLU A 260 -23.11 12.92 -35.73
C GLU A 260 -24.62 12.90 -36.05
N SER A 261 -25.21 11.70 -36.16
CA SER A 261 -26.63 11.44 -36.42
C SER A 261 -27.50 11.31 -35.17
N GLY A 262 -26.91 11.42 -33.97
CA GLY A 262 -27.63 11.38 -32.69
C GLY A 262 -27.93 9.97 -32.15
N LEU A 263 -27.41 8.92 -32.79
CA LEU A 263 -27.37 7.58 -32.19
C LEU A 263 -26.10 7.44 -31.35
N THR A 264 -26.26 7.23 -30.04
CA THR A 264 -25.15 6.90 -29.15
C THR A 264 -25.09 5.39 -28.98
N TRP A 265 -24.02 4.74 -29.45
CA TRP A 265 -23.76 3.35 -29.04
C TRP A 265 -23.33 3.36 -27.59
N GLU A 266 -23.90 2.50 -26.76
CA GLU A 266 -23.41 2.27 -25.41
C GLU A 266 -23.32 0.78 -25.08
N ALA A 267 -22.26 0.42 -24.35
CA ALA A 267 -22.05 -0.91 -23.81
C ALA A 267 -21.35 -0.81 -22.45
N TYR A 268 -21.42 -1.89 -21.66
CA TYR A 268 -20.88 -1.92 -20.31
C TYR A 268 -19.79 -2.98 -20.20
N GLY A 269 -18.70 -2.64 -19.51
CA GLY A 269 -17.68 -3.62 -19.13
C GLY A 269 -18.28 -4.70 -18.23
N ASP A 270 -17.87 -5.94 -18.45
CA ASP A 270 -18.36 -7.09 -17.70
C ASP A 270 -17.46 -7.36 -16.48
N PHE A 271 -18.02 -7.27 -15.28
CA PHE A 271 -17.34 -7.53 -14.01
C PHE A 271 -18.35 -7.75 -12.87
N SER A 272 -17.91 -8.46 -11.84
CA SER A 272 -18.65 -8.69 -10.60
C SER A 272 -18.19 -7.73 -9.49
N PRO A 273 -18.99 -7.53 -8.42
CA PRO A 273 -18.58 -6.73 -7.27
C PRO A 273 -17.29 -7.23 -6.58
N THR A 274 -16.91 -8.51 -6.77
CA THR A 274 -15.65 -9.11 -6.31
C THR A 274 -14.43 -8.57 -7.05
N ASP A 275 -14.61 -8.12 -8.28
CA ASP A 275 -13.52 -7.64 -9.15
C ASP A 275 -13.18 -6.16 -8.88
N VAL A 276 -13.94 -5.51 -7.99
CA VAL A 276 -13.66 -4.19 -7.46
C VAL A 276 -12.72 -4.31 -6.27
N HIS A 277 -11.43 -4.13 -6.52
CA HIS A 277 -10.38 -4.29 -5.53
C HIS A 277 -10.27 -3.07 -4.61
N ARG A 278 -10.63 -3.25 -3.34
CA ARG A 278 -10.49 -2.27 -2.24
C ARG A 278 -11.01 -0.86 -2.60
N GLN A 279 -12.07 -0.74 -3.42
CA GLN A 279 -12.69 0.53 -3.83
C GLN A 279 -11.86 1.43 -4.77
N PHE A 280 -10.65 1.04 -5.19
CA PHE A 280 -9.75 1.90 -5.99
C PHE A 280 -9.33 1.30 -7.32
N ALA A 281 -9.62 0.03 -7.56
CA ALA A 281 -9.36 -0.62 -8.84
C ALA A 281 -10.54 -1.50 -9.25
N ILE A 282 -10.76 -1.60 -10.55
CA ILE A 282 -11.78 -2.44 -11.16
C ILE A 282 -11.07 -3.28 -12.23
N VAL A 283 -11.18 -4.60 -12.12
CA VAL A 283 -10.82 -5.52 -13.19
C VAL A 283 -12.10 -5.87 -13.94
N PHE A 284 -12.14 -5.61 -15.24
CA PHE A 284 -13.33 -5.89 -16.05
C PHE A 284 -12.96 -6.40 -17.43
N LYS A 285 -13.92 -7.04 -18.11
CA LYS A 285 -13.79 -7.47 -19.50
C LYS A 285 -14.43 -6.49 -20.45
N THR A 286 -13.71 -6.12 -21.51
CA THR A 286 -14.21 -5.16 -22.52
C THR A 286 -15.49 -5.67 -23.20
N PRO A 287 -16.51 -4.83 -23.43
CA PRO A 287 -17.69 -5.25 -24.18
C PRO A 287 -17.37 -5.50 -25.66
N LYS A 288 -18.29 -6.18 -26.34
CA LYS A 288 -18.28 -6.34 -27.80
C LYS A 288 -18.62 -5.01 -28.47
N TYR A 289 -17.86 -4.62 -29.49
CA TYR A 289 -18.22 -3.45 -30.30
C TYR A 289 -19.43 -3.77 -31.21
N ARG A 290 -20.22 -2.75 -31.57
CA ARG A 290 -21.45 -2.91 -32.38
C ARG A 290 -21.22 -3.63 -33.70
N ASP A 291 -20.10 -3.34 -34.36
CA ASP A 291 -19.71 -3.94 -35.63
C ASP A 291 -18.44 -4.78 -35.45
N GLN A 292 -18.58 -6.09 -35.61
CA GLN A 292 -17.45 -7.02 -35.49
C GLN A 292 -16.60 -7.10 -36.76
N ASN A 293 -17.10 -6.59 -37.90
CA ASN A 293 -16.41 -6.63 -39.19
C ASN A 293 -15.70 -5.31 -39.51
N LEU A 294 -15.11 -4.70 -38.48
CA LEU A 294 -14.39 -3.44 -38.59
C LEU A 294 -13.20 -3.59 -39.57
N GLN A 295 -12.97 -2.59 -40.42
CA GLN A 295 -11.83 -2.57 -41.37
C GLN A 295 -10.70 -1.63 -40.90
N LYS A 296 -11.02 -0.63 -40.08
CA LYS A 296 -10.08 0.36 -39.54
C LYS A 296 -10.34 0.53 -38.04
N PRO A 297 -9.32 0.79 -37.21
CA PRO A 297 -9.52 1.05 -35.79
C PRO A 297 -10.47 2.22 -35.54
N ILE A 298 -11.30 2.11 -34.51
CA ILE A 298 -12.27 3.14 -34.13
C ILE A 298 -12.08 3.54 -32.67
N SER A 299 -12.17 4.84 -32.39
CA SER A 299 -11.99 5.39 -31.04
C SER A 299 -13.35 5.64 -30.39
N VAL A 300 -13.57 5.01 -29.25
CA VAL A 300 -14.74 5.21 -28.39
C VAL A 300 -14.31 5.84 -27.07
N PHE A 301 -15.27 6.22 -26.22
CA PHE A 301 -15.01 6.75 -24.89
C PHE A 301 -15.39 5.75 -23.80
N VAL A 302 -14.62 5.78 -22.71
CA VAL A 302 -14.82 4.99 -21.50
C VAL A 302 -14.97 5.94 -20.33
N GLN A 303 -16.00 5.72 -19.52
CA GLN A 303 -16.22 6.48 -18.30
C GLN A 303 -16.79 5.58 -17.20
N LEU A 304 -16.54 5.96 -15.95
CA LEU A 304 -17.23 5.36 -14.81
C LEU A 304 -18.63 5.96 -14.72
N LYS A 305 -19.60 5.13 -14.36
CA LYS A 305 -20.98 5.54 -14.13
C LYS A 305 -21.51 4.90 -12.85
N ARG A 306 -22.04 5.70 -11.94
CA ARG A 306 -22.71 5.21 -10.71
C ARG A 306 -24.15 4.79 -11.05
N LYS A 307 -24.64 3.68 -10.49
CA LYS A 307 -25.97 3.14 -10.84
C LYS A 307 -27.11 3.93 -10.16
N SER A 308 -26.87 4.40 -8.94
CA SER A 308 -27.87 5.07 -8.10
C SER A 308 -28.31 6.44 -8.64
N ASP A 309 -27.36 7.29 -9.03
CA ASP A 309 -27.62 8.68 -9.45
C ASP A 309 -27.25 8.98 -10.91
N ASN A 310 -26.76 7.97 -11.65
CA ASN A 310 -26.23 8.11 -13.01
C ASN A 310 -25.09 9.13 -13.16
N GLU A 311 -24.38 9.48 -12.09
CA GLU A 311 -23.20 10.33 -12.16
C GLU A 311 -22.10 9.65 -12.99
N THR A 312 -21.33 10.45 -13.74
CA THR A 312 -20.30 9.95 -14.65
C THR A 312 -18.96 10.65 -14.42
N SER A 313 -17.86 9.92 -14.66
CA SER A 313 -16.52 10.50 -14.67
C SER A 313 -16.23 11.25 -15.97
N GLU A 314 -15.14 12.03 -15.99
CA GLU A 314 -14.57 12.49 -17.25
C GLU A 314 -14.26 11.29 -18.18
N PRO A 315 -14.59 11.37 -19.48
CA PRO A 315 -14.37 10.28 -20.42
C PRO A 315 -12.90 10.12 -20.80
N LYS A 316 -12.47 8.88 -21.00
CA LYS A 316 -11.14 8.48 -21.48
C LYS A 316 -11.27 7.79 -22.84
N PRO A 317 -10.40 8.08 -23.82
CA PRO A 317 -10.44 7.43 -25.12
C PRO A 317 -10.01 5.96 -25.02
N PHE A 318 -10.66 5.09 -25.78
CA PHE A 318 -10.34 3.67 -25.94
C PHE A 318 -10.49 3.25 -27.40
N THR A 319 -9.53 2.52 -27.96
CA THR A 319 -9.51 2.19 -29.40
C THR A 319 -9.85 0.72 -29.65
N TYR A 320 -10.92 0.45 -30.40
CA TYR A 320 -11.21 -0.89 -30.88
C TYR A 320 -10.47 -1.19 -32.18
N HIS A 321 -9.80 -2.34 -32.27
CA HIS A 321 -9.10 -2.79 -33.47
C HIS A 321 -9.80 -4.00 -34.12
N PRO A 322 -9.70 -4.14 -35.46
CA PRO A 322 -10.32 -5.24 -36.19
C PRO A 322 -9.73 -6.60 -35.78
N GLN A 323 -10.53 -7.66 -35.91
CA GLN A 323 -10.11 -9.03 -35.61
C GLN A 323 -9.17 -9.54 -36.69
N ILE A 324 -7.90 -9.76 -36.37
CA ILE A 324 -6.95 -10.43 -37.27
C ILE A 324 -7.25 -11.93 -37.22
N ILE A 325 -8.12 -12.41 -38.11
CA ILE A 325 -8.40 -13.84 -38.26
C ILE A 325 -7.28 -14.43 -39.14
N ASP A 326 -6.26 -15.00 -38.52
CA ASP A 326 -5.28 -15.82 -39.22
C ASP A 326 -5.93 -17.14 -39.67
N LYS A 327 -6.49 -17.13 -40.88
CA LYS A 327 -7.17 -18.29 -41.48
C LYS A 327 -6.20 -19.43 -41.79
N GLU A 328 -4.89 -19.16 -41.86
CA GLU A 328 -3.87 -20.10 -42.32
C GLU A 328 -3.47 -21.08 -41.20
N GLU A 329 -3.28 -20.59 -39.97
CA GLU A 329 -2.98 -21.41 -38.78
C GLU A 329 -4.12 -22.39 -38.43
N VAL A 330 -5.38 -21.93 -38.59
CA VAL A 330 -6.58 -22.74 -38.31
C VAL A 330 -6.76 -23.88 -39.33
N GLN A 331 -6.47 -23.62 -40.61
CA GLN A 331 -6.48 -24.67 -41.64
C GLN A 331 -5.37 -25.69 -41.42
N ARG A 332 -4.19 -25.25 -41.00
CA ARG A 332 -3.05 -26.13 -40.67
C ARG A 332 -3.37 -27.09 -39.53
N LYS A 333 -4.14 -26.66 -38.52
CA LYS A 333 -4.61 -27.53 -37.42
C LYS A 333 -5.71 -28.52 -37.84
N ARG A 334 -6.52 -28.19 -38.84
CA ARG A 334 -7.56 -29.10 -39.39
C ARG A 334 -7.00 -30.15 -40.35
N GLN A 335 -5.80 -29.96 -40.89
CA GLN A 335 -5.19 -30.85 -41.90
C GLN A 335 -4.33 -31.99 -41.35
N LYS A 336 -4.14 -32.11 -40.02
CA LYS A 336 -3.47 -33.29 -39.44
C LYS A 336 -4.42 -34.49 -39.46
N THR A 337 -4.28 -35.34 -40.48
CA THR A 337 -4.89 -36.68 -40.53
C THR A 337 -4.22 -37.62 -39.52
N LEU A 338 -5.02 -38.41 -38.80
CA LEU A 338 -4.55 -39.42 -37.86
C LEU A 338 -3.83 -40.58 -38.58
N PRO A 339 -2.81 -41.22 -37.97
CA PRO A 339 -2.16 -42.39 -38.55
C PRO A 339 -3.04 -43.64 -38.42
N ASN A 340 -3.10 -44.39 -39.52
CA ASN A 340 -3.80 -45.66 -39.72
C ASN A 340 -3.22 -46.74 -38.78
N PHE A 341 -4.05 -47.39 -37.96
CA PHE A 341 -3.66 -48.58 -37.21
C PHE A 341 -4.36 -49.79 -37.83
N GLN A 342 -3.56 -50.74 -38.33
CA GLN A 342 -4.03 -51.99 -38.93
C GLN A 342 -4.59 -52.96 -37.89
N ASP A 343 -5.61 -53.70 -38.33
CA ASP A 343 -6.38 -54.69 -37.61
C ASP A 343 -5.55 -55.82 -36.96
N TYR A 344 -5.97 -56.22 -35.74
CA TYR A 344 -5.89 -57.63 -35.36
C TYR A 344 -7.13 -58.03 -34.55
N SER A 345 -7.83 -59.02 -35.10
CA SER A 345 -9.07 -59.64 -34.62
C SER A 345 -8.92 -60.42 -33.32
N GLY A 346 -9.95 -60.43 -32.47
CA GLY A 346 -10.07 -61.41 -31.39
C GLY A 346 -11.33 -61.22 -30.54
N ALA A 347 -12.38 -61.95 -30.86
CA ALA A 347 -13.60 -62.08 -30.08
C ALA A 347 -13.37 -62.83 -28.74
N GLY A 348 -14.13 -62.51 -27.70
CA GLY A 348 -14.22 -63.31 -26.47
C GLY A 348 -14.73 -62.51 -25.29
N GLY A 349 -15.90 -62.87 -24.76
CA GLY A 349 -16.63 -62.13 -23.72
C GLY A 349 -16.26 -62.46 -22.28
N GLY A 350 -17.07 -61.95 -21.34
CA GLY A 350 -17.27 -62.57 -20.02
C GLY A 350 -17.02 -61.70 -18.78
N ALA A 351 -18.12 -61.18 -18.23
CA ALA A 351 -18.52 -61.21 -16.81
C ALA A 351 -17.54 -60.81 -15.66
N GLY A 352 -17.96 -59.78 -14.90
CA GLY A 352 -18.43 -59.92 -13.51
C GLY A 352 -17.43 -59.92 -12.35
N GLY A 353 -17.70 -59.10 -11.33
CA GLY A 353 -17.25 -59.35 -9.94
C GLY A 353 -16.91 -58.12 -9.10
N MET A 354 -17.82 -57.75 -8.17
CA MET A 354 -17.58 -56.84 -7.04
C MET A 354 -16.72 -57.48 -5.94
N PHE A 355 -15.94 -56.71 -5.17
CA PHE A 355 -15.84 -56.82 -3.69
C PHE A 355 -15.08 -55.62 -3.05
N ARG A 356 -15.43 -55.38 -1.77
CA ARG A 356 -15.07 -54.31 -0.81
C ARG A 356 -13.61 -54.29 -0.32
N GLY A 357 -13.21 -53.14 0.26
CA GLY A 357 -12.48 -53.08 1.54
C GLY A 357 -11.24 -52.17 1.54
N GLY A 358 -11.22 -51.17 2.42
CA GLY A 358 -10.12 -50.19 2.55
C GLY A 358 -9.07 -50.53 3.63
N GLY A 359 -8.10 -49.63 3.79
CA GLY A 359 -7.25 -49.51 4.99
C GLY A 359 -5.73 -49.51 4.74
N GLY A 360 -5.14 -48.34 4.98
CA GLY A 360 -3.73 -47.95 5.21
C GLY A 360 -2.58 -48.97 5.25
N GLY A 361 -1.44 -48.54 4.69
CA GLY A 361 -0.12 -49.14 4.92
C GLY A 361 0.95 -48.58 3.99
N SER A 362 1.74 -47.62 4.47
CA SER A 362 2.93 -47.08 3.81
C SER A 362 4.09 -48.08 3.91
N THR A 363 4.65 -48.50 2.78
CA THR A 363 6.07 -48.89 2.59
C THR A 363 6.43 -48.88 1.09
N ALA A 364 7.72 -48.74 0.82
CA ALA A 364 8.37 -48.28 -0.41
C ALA A 364 8.25 -49.17 -1.67
N GLY A 365 8.46 -48.54 -2.86
CA GLY A 365 8.99 -49.24 -4.04
C GLY A 365 8.45 -48.80 -5.42
N GLY A 366 9.27 -48.04 -6.17
CA GLY A 366 9.58 -48.27 -7.60
C GLY A 366 8.57 -47.95 -8.73
N GLY A 367 8.92 -46.95 -9.57
CA GLY A 367 8.65 -46.85 -11.04
C GLY A 367 7.19 -46.70 -11.51
N PRO A 368 6.91 -46.28 -12.78
CA PRO A 368 7.76 -46.40 -13.97
C PRO A 368 7.82 -45.19 -14.94
N SER A 369 8.71 -45.38 -15.91
CA SER A 369 8.91 -44.79 -17.25
C SER A 369 7.82 -43.94 -17.92
N GLY A 370 8.26 -42.97 -18.74
CA GLY A 370 7.45 -42.48 -19.86
C GLY A 370 7.93 -41.24 -20.65
N GLY A 371 9.12 -41.29 -21.28
CA GLY A 371 9.47 -40.51 -22.50
C GLY A 371 9.96 -39.06 -22.32
N GLY A 372 11.13 -38.62 -22.80
CA GLY A 372 12.08 -39.19 -23.76
C GLY A 372 12.11 -38.40 -25.07
N GLY A 373 13.15 -37.56 -25.26
CA GLY A 373 13.42 -36.72 -26.44
C GLY A 373 13.31 -35.25 -26.05
N VAL A 374 14.37 -34.52 -25.71
CA VAL A 374 15.50 -34.16 -26.57
C VAL A 374 16.74 -33.95 -25.69
N PHE A 375 17.57 -34.97 -25.48
CA PHE A 375 18.92 -34.81 -24.90
C PHE A 375 19.76 -36.06 -25.24
N GLN A 376 20.01 -36.27 -26.52
CA GLN A 376 21.02 -37.19 -27.02
C GLN A 376 21.74 -36.49 -28.16
N LEU A 377 22.75 -35.69 -27.83
CA LEU A 377 23.81 -35.31 -28.77
C LEU A 377 25.12 -34.89 -28.09
N TRP A 378 25.23 -34.90 -26.75
CA TRP A 378 26.42 -34.42 -26.03
C TRP A 378 26.88 -35.35 -24.90
N SER A 379 26.98 -36.66 -25.17
CA SER A 379 27.53 -37.62 -24.20
C SER A 379 28.18 -38.86 -24.82
N ASN A 380 28.59 -38.81 -26.10
CA ASN A 380 29.32 -39.90 -26.77
C ASN A 380 30.74 -39.54 -27.25
N TRP A 381 31.30 -38.39 -26.85
CA TRP A 381 32.63 -37.99 -27.31
C TRP A 381 33.80 -38.44 -26.41
N ALA A 382 33.53 -39.06 -25.25
CA ALA A 382 34.55 -39.37 -24.25
C ALA A 382 34.94 -40.86 -24.11
N LYS A 383 34.49 -41.76 -25.00
CA LYS A 383 34.88 -43.18 -24.96
C LYS A 383 35.07 -43.80 -26.35
N THR A 384 36.04 -43.31 -27.10
CA THR A 384 36.68 -44.10 -28.16
C THR A 384 38.11 -43.63 -28.39
N GLN A 385 39.04 -44.52 -28.07
CA GLN A 385 40.42 -44.65 -28.58
C GLN A 385 41.47 -43.63 -28.13
N THR A 386 42.09 -43.98 -27.00
CA THR A 386 43.53 -44.22 -26.98
C THR A 386 43.98 -45.06 -28.19
N SER A 387 45.11 -44.66 -28.78
CA SER A 387 45.83 -45.26 -29.92
C SER A 387 45.41 -44.73 -31.29
N PHE A 388 45.98 -43.60 -31.70
CA PHE A 388 46.50 -43.40 -33.06
C PHE A 388 47.46 -42.21 -33.03
N ILE A 389 48.69 -42.49 -32.59
CA ILE A 389 49.85 -41.66 -32.89
C ILE A 389 50.28 -42.00 -34.32
N LEU A 390 50.71 -40.96 -35.05
CA LEU A 390 51.42 -40.94 -36.34
C LEU A 390 50.60 -40.95 -37.65
N LEU A 391 50.92 -39.92 -38.44
CA LEU A 391 50.77 -39.76 -39.89
C LEU A 391 49.36 -39.52 -40.43
N VAL A 392 48.91 -38.25 -40.37
CA VAL A 392 48.02 -37.71 -41.40
C VAL A 392 48.63 -36.43 -41.96
N ASP A 393 48.90 -36.52 -43.25
CA ASP A 393 49.50 -35.56 -44.17
C ASP A 393 49.04 -34.10 -43.99
N ILE A 394 50.01 -33.18 -43.86
CA ILE A 394 49.82 -31.71 -43.89
C ILE A 394 49.06 -31.27 -45.16
N SER A 395 49.11 -32.11 -46.20
CA SER A 395 48.41 -31.98 -47.48
C SER A 395 46.87 -32.02 -47.37
N VAL A 396 46.30 -32.80 -46.44
CA VAL A 396 44.84 -32.94 -46.30
C VAL A 396 44.25 -31.79 -45.51
N LEU A 397 44.98 -31.27 -44.52
CA LEU A 397 44.59 -30.07 -43.77
C LEU A 397 44.61 -28.83 -44.66
N MET A 398 45.59 -28.72 -45.57
CA MET A 398 45.64 -27.67 -46.59
C MET A 398 44.51 -27.80 -47.62
N CYS A 399 44.09 -29.01 -48.00
CA CYS A 399 42.99 -29.20 -48.94
C CYS A 399 41.62 -28.81 -48.35
N VAL A 400 41.41 -29.08 -47.06
CA VAL A 400 40.21 -28.60 -46.33
C VAL A 400 40.27 -27.07 -46.16
N PHE A 401 41.45 -26.50 -45.95
CA PHE A 401 41.67 -25.05 -45.88
C PHE A 401 41.38 -24.35 -47.23
N VAL A 402 41.81 -24.95 -48.35
CA VAL A 402 41.60 -24.43 -49.71
C VAL A 402 40.14 -24.62 -50.17
N CYS A 403 39.46 -25.70 -49.78
CA CYS A 403 38.03 -25.88 -50.02
C CYS A 403 37.16 -24.90 -49.20
N LEU A 404 37.55 -24.56 -47.97
CA LEU A 404 36.89 -23.51 -47.17
C LEU A 404 37.18 -22.10 -47.72
N LEU A 405 38.33 -21.88 -48.37
CA LEU A 405 38.67 -20.62 -49.03
C LEU A 405 37.90 -20.40 -50.35
N PHE A 406 37.51 -21.47 -51.07
CA PHE A 406 36.77 -21.34 -52.34
C PHE A 406 35.25 -21.25 -52.19
N LEU A 407 34.69 -21.63 -51.04
CA LEU A 407 33.26 -21.48 -50.72
C LEU A 407 32.96 -20.26 -49.81
N GLY A 408 33.94 -19.36 -49.66
CA GLY A 408 33.91 -18.24 -48.72
C GLY A 408 33.90 -16.84 -49.33
N CYS A 409 33.73 -16.68 -50.65
CA CYS A 409 33.86 -15.36 -51.29
C CYS A 409 32.70 -14.36 -51.05
N VAL A 410 31.77 -14.64 -50.14
CA VAL A 410 30.72 -13.67 -49.73
C VAL A 410 30.50 -13.65 -48.20
N LEU A 411 31.29 -14.39 -47.41
CA LEU A 411 31.12 -14.37 -45.94
C LEU A 411 32.17 -13.48 -45.27
N GLU A 412 31.66 -12.58 -44.45
CA GLU A 412 32.32 -11.37 -43.95
C GLU A 412 33.72 -11.57 -43.36
N PRO A 413 34.64 -10.59 -43.51
CA PRO A 413 35.98 -10.61 -42.89
C PRO A 413 35.98 -10.82 -41.36
N HIS A 414 34.82 -10.60 -40.72
CA HIS A 414 34.63 -10.72 -39.29
C HIS A 414 34.66 -12.18 -38.77
N LEU A 415 34.18 -13.14 -39.57
CA LEU A 415 34.15 -14.56 -39.19
C LEU A 415 35.54 -15.20 -39.19
N ALA A 416 36.39 -14.82 -40.15
CA ALA A 416 37.77 -15.25 -40.21
C ALA A 416 38.59 -14.72 -39.02
N GLU A 417 38.34 -13.47 -38.62
CA GLU A 417 38.98 -12.85 -37.46
C GLU A 417 38.56 -13.55 -36.15
N LEU A 418 37.27 -13.88 -35.99
CA LEU A 418 36.75 -14.61 -34.82
C LEU A 418 37.37 -16.01 -34.73
N ALA A 419 37.42 -16.74 -35.84
CA ALA A 419 38.04 -18.07 -35.91
C ALA A 419 39.53 -18.01 -35.55
N GLY A 420 40.24 -16.97 -36.00
CA GLY A 420 41.64 -16.72 -35.62
C GLY A 420 41.82 -16.51 -34.12
N ARG A 421 40.97 -15.69 -33.49
CA ARG A 421 41.00 -15.45 -32.03
C ARG A 421 40.73 -16.72 -31.23
N GLN A 422 39.76 -17.54 -31.65
CA GLN A 422 39.45 -18.82 -30.99
C GLN A 422 40.59 -19.84 -31.14
N ALA A 423 41.20 -19.94 -32.32
CA ALA A 423 42.35 -20.82 -32.54
C ALA A 423 43.56 -20.41 -31.69
N GLN A 424 43.80 -19.11 -31.56
CA GLN A 424 44.88 -18.58 -30.71
C GLN A 424 44.62 -18.85 -29.22
N ALA A 425 43.38 -18.70 -28.75
CA ALA A 425 42.97 -19.06 -27.40
C ALA A 425 43.16 -20.56 -27.10
N LEU A 426 42.77 -21.44 -28.03
CA LEU A 426 43.00 -22.88 -27.95
C LEU A 426 44.50 -23.22 -27.90
N PHE A 427 45.33 -22.53 -28.68
CA PHE A 427 46.78 -22.70 -28.63
C PHE A 427 47.35 -22.29 -27.27
N HIS A 428 46.95 -21.12 -26.74
CA HIS A 428 47.39 -20.66 -25.43
C HIS A 428 46.92 -21.61 -24.30
N PHE A 429 45.71 -22.15 -24.40
CA PHE A 429 45.22 -23.18 -23.47
C PHE A 429 46.06 -24.46 -23.56
N ALA A 430 46.37 -24.96 -24.77
CA ALA A 430 47.17 -26.17 -24.95
C ALA A 430 48.59 -26.04 -24.36
N VAL A 431 49.15 -24.81 -24.33
CA VAL A 431 50.46 -24.52 -23.76
C VAL A 431 50.41 -24.29 -22.25
N SER A 432 49.38 -23.62 -21.73
CA SER A 432 49.28 -23.19 -20.33
C SER A 432 48.46 -24.12 -19.42
N GLY A 433 47.53 -24.90 -19.99
CA GLY A 433 46.51 -25.65 -19.26
C GLY A 433 45.44 -24.77 -18.59
N ASP A 434 45.47 -23.45 -18.79
CA ASP A 434 44.63 -22.49 -18.08
C ASP A 434 43.29 -22.25 -18.79
N ALA A 435 42.21 -22.77 -18.22
CA ALA A 435 40.85 -22.66 -18.76
C ALA A 435 40.40 -21.20 -18.97
N ARG A 436 41.01 -20.23 -18.27
CA ARG A 436 40.73 -18.80 -18.44
C ARG A 436 41.02 -18.31 -19.85
N MET A 437 42.01 -18.90 -20.52
CA MET A 437 42.36 -18.56 -21.91
C MET A 437 41.25 -18.92 -22.91
N LEU A 438 40.44 -19.95 -22.62
CA LEU A 438 39.29 -20.34 -23.44
C LEU A 438 38.04 -19.50 -23.16
N LEU A 439 37.92 -18.99 -21.93
CA LEU A 439 36.77 -18.20 -21.50
C LEU A 439 36.86 -16.74 -21.97
N ALA A 440 38.07 -16.16 -22.04
CA ALA A 440 38.26 -14.77 -22.46
C ALA A 440 37.66 -14.42 -23.85
N PRO A 441 37.80 -15.25 -24.90
CA PRO A 441 37.13 -15.03 -26.19
C PRO A 441 35.61 -15.15 -26.16
N GLN A 442 35.06 -15.87 -25.18
CA GLN A 442 33.62 -16.15 -25.05
C GLN A 442 32.89 -15.09 -24.23
N ARG A 443 33.54 -13.97 -23.91
CA ARG A 443 32.99 -12.86 -23.13
C ARG A 443 31.55 -12.46 -23.49
N PRO A 444 31.14 -12.34 -24.77
CA PRO A 444 29.77 -11.95 -25.12
C PRO A 444 28.70 -12.94 -24.67
N LEU A 445 29.06 -14.20 -24.42
CA LEU A 445 28.15 -15.23 -23.92
C LEU A 445 28.00 -15.18 -22.40
N MET A 446 28.86 -14.43 -21.69
CA MET A 446 28.77 -14.33 -20.23
C MET A 446 27.62 -13.41 -19.78
N THR A 447 27.17 -12.50 -20.65
CA THR A 447 26.05 -11.57 -20.41
C THR A 447 24.69 -12.15 -20.78
N THR A 448 24.63 -13.29 -21.48
CA THR A 448 23.35 -13.88 -21.87
C THR A 448 22.64 -14.44 -20.65
N GLN A 449 21.38 -14.02 -20.48
CA GLN A 449 20.49 -14.49 -19.43
C GLN A 449 19.57 -15.59 -19.96
N ASP A 450 19.22 -16.55 -19.11
CA ASP A 450 18.21 -17.57 -19.40
C ASP A 450 16.77 -17.06 -19.18
N GLU A 451 15.78 -17.97 -19.22
CA GLU A 451 14.35 -17.65 -19.02
C GLU A 451 14.04 -17.05 -17.63
N ASN A 452 14.96 -17.19 -16.67
CA ASN A 452 14.84 -16.72 -15.29
C ASN A 452 15.67 -15.45 -15.03
N GLY A 453 16.35 -14.93 -16.06
CA GLY A 453 17.29 -13.83 -15.91
C GLY A 453 18.67 -14.25 -15.37
N ASP A 454 18.95 -15.54 -15.23
CA ASP A 454 20.20 -16.04 -14.65
C ASP A 454 21.33 -16.04 -15.70
N THR A 455 22.46 -15.43 -15.36
CA THR A 455 23.68 -15.46 -16.19
C THR A 455 24.49 -16.75 -15.93
N GLY A 456 25.51 -17.02 -16.75
CA GLY A 456 26.43 -18.15 -16.51
C GLY A 456 27.07 -18.17 -15.12
N LEU A 457 27.26 -17.00 -14.50
CA LEU A 457 27.71 -16.88 -13.10
C LEU A 457 26.63 -17.33 -12.10
N HIS A 458 25.36 -16.94 -12.30
CA HIS A 458 24.25 -17.40 -11.47
C HIS A 458 24.13 -18.92 -11.53
N LEU A 459 24.15 -19.51 -12.75
CA LEU A 459 24.09 -20.95 -12.96
C LEU A 459 25.28 -21.68 -12.32
N GLY A 460 26.49 -21.10 -12.40
CA GLY A 460 27.67 -21.64 -11.74
C GLY A 460 27.51 -21.75 -10.22
N VAL A 461 26.89 -20.74 -9.60
CA VAL A 461 26.56 -20.75 -8.16
C VAL A 461 25.42 -21.73 -7.85
N ILE A 462 24.33 -21.71 -8.63
CA ILE A 462 23.16 -22.59 -8.44
C ILE A 462 23.58 -24.07 -8.50
N HIS A 463 24.50 -24.42 -9.39
CA HIS A 463 25.02 -25.78 -9.54
C HIS A 463 26.26 -26.10 -8.68
N SER A 464 26.63 -25.20 -7.76
CA SER A 464 27.77 -25.36 -6.85
C SER A 464 29.11 -25.63 -7.55
N GLN A 465 29.32 -25.07 -8.75
CA GLN A 465 30.54 -25.23 -9.55
C GLN A 465 31.55 -24.13 -9.17
N THR A 466 32.16 -24.26 -7.99
CA THR A 466 33.04 -23.23 -7.40
C THR A 466 34.25 -22.89 -8.28
N ASP A 467 34.87 -23.89 -8.91
CA ASP A 467 36.01 -23.65 -9.82
C ASP A 467 35.60 -22.90 -11.08
N ALA A 468 34.39 -23.16 -11.60
CA ALA A 468 33.86 -22.42 -12.74
C ALA A 468 33.55 -20.96 -12.34
N VAL A 469 32.92 -20.74 -11.19
CA VAL A 469 32.66 -19.39 -10.65
C VAL A 469 33.96 -18.61 -10.45
N ARG A 470 34.99 -19.24 -9.85
CA ARG A 470 36.31 -18.62 -9.66
C ARG A 470 36.96 -18.24 -10.98
N ASN A 471 37.00 -19.16 -11.94
CA ASN A 471 37.61 -18.89 -13.24
C ASN A 471 36.85 -17.80 -14.01
N LEU A 472 35.52 -17.82 -13.99
CA LEU A 472 34.68 -16.79 -14.63
C LEU A 472 34.87 -15.43 -13.97
N ALA A 473 34.83 -15.35 -12.64
CA ALA A 473 34.99 -14.11 -11.89
C ALA A 473 36.36 -13.46 -12.15
N GLN A 474 37.44 -14.26 -12.16
CA GLN A 474 38.78 -13.77 -12.47
C GLN A 474 38.93 -13.25 -13.90
N VAL A 475 38.34 -13.94 -14.89
CA VAL A 475 38.39 -13.51 -16.30
C VAL A 475 37.61 -12.21 -16.50
N ILE A 476 36.47 -12.06 -15.82
CA ILE A 476 35.63 -10.87 -15.92
C ILE A 476 36.30 -9.67 -15.23
N SER A 477 36.94 -9.88 -14.08
CA SER A 477 37.68 -8.83 -13.36
C SER A 477 38.93 -8.35 -14.13
N ALA A 478 39.62 -9.26 -14.83
CA ALA A 478 40.84 -8.93 -15.58
C ALA A 478 40.62 -8.15 -16.89
N LEU A 479 39.39 -8.06 -17.40
CA LEU A 479 39.09 -7.45 -18.70
C LEU A 479 38.13 -6.26 -18.57
N PRO A 480 38.56 -5.01 -18.87
CA PRO A 480 37.67 -3.85 -18.80
C PRO A 480 36.48 -3.99 -19.77
N GLY A 481 35.25 -3.74 -19.30
CA GLY A 481 34.00 -3.76 -20.10
C GLY A 481 32.73 -3.93 -19.25
N GLU A 482 31.64 -4.45 -19.83
CA GLU A 482 30.32 -4.56 -19.16
C GLU A 482 30.37 -5.36 -17.85
N ASP A 483 29.66 -4.86 -16.85
CA ASP A 483 29.67 -5.34 -15.47
C ASP A 483 28.77 -6.57 -15.27
N VAL A 484 29.26 -7.73 -15.74
CA VAL A 484 28.54 -9.02 -15.65
C VAL A 484 28.40 -9.50 -14.21
N LEU A 485 29.35 -9.13 -13.34
CA LEU A 485 29.40 -9.52 -11.93
C LEU A 485 28.20 -9.01 -11.14
N ASN A 486 27.68 -7.84 -11.53
CA ASN A 486 26.59 -7.15 -10.86
C ASN A 486 25.23 -7.29 -11.55
N MET A 487 25.13 -8.10 -12.62
CA MET A 487 23.86 -8.40 -13.27
C MET A 487 22.89 -9.09 -12.31
N ARG A 488 21.62 -8.73 -12.42
CA ARG A 488 20.55 -9.24 -11.56
C ARG A 488 19.62 -10.15 -12.37
N ASN A 489 19.18 -11.24 -11.75
CA ASN A 489 18.12 -12.09 -12.29
C ASN A 489 16.72 -11.48 -12.08
N ASP A 490 15.66 -12.20 -12.46
CA ASP A 490 14.28 -11.72 -12.33
C ASP A 490 13.82 -11.52 -10.87
N LEU A 491 14.53 -12.13 -9.91
CA LEU A 491 14.34 -11.91 -8.47
C LEU A 491 15.15 -10.73 -7.94
N TYR A 492 15.79 -9.97 -8.81
CA TYR A 492 16.72 -8.88 -8.50
C TYR A 492 17.96 -9.34 -7.73
N GLN A 493 18.30 -10.63 -7.77
CA GLN A 493 19.43 -11.20 -7.05
C GLN A 493 20.67 -11.16 -7.93
N THR A 494 21.81 -10.82 -7.34
CA THR A 494 23.13 -10.95 -7.98
C THR A 494 23.71 -12.34 -7.70
N PRO A 495 24.77 -12.78 -8.41
CA PRO A 495 25.46 -14.04 -8.11
C PRO A 495 25.93 -14.13 -6.66
N LEU A 496 26.32 -12.99 -6.07
CA LEU A 496 26.70 -12.91 -4.66
C LEU A 496 25.53 -13.19 -3.71
N HIS A 497 24.33 -12.65 -3.99
CA HIS A 497 23.14 -12.97 -3.19
C HIS A 497 22.85 -14.47 -3.20
N LEU A 498 22.91 -15.11 -4.37
CA LEU A 498 22.71 -16.56 -4.49
C LEU A 498 23.78 -17.34 -3.74
N ALA A 499 25.06 -16.95 -3.83
CA ALA A 499 26.16 -17.65 -3.17
C ALA A 499 26.03 -17.61 -1.64
N VAL A 500 25.52 -16.50 -1.10
CA VAL A 500 25.19 -16.36 0.32
C VAL A 500 23.98 -17.20 0.70
N LEU A 501 22.91 -17.18 -0.10
CA LEU A 501 21.72 -18.00 0.15
C LEU A 501 22.02 -19.51 0.13
N THR A 502 22.91 -19.95 -0.77
CA THR A 502 23.34 -21.35 -0.88
C THR A 502 24.46 -21.73 0.09
N GLN A 503 24.94 -20.79 0.92
CA GLN A 503 26.01 -20.99 1.91
C GLN A 503 27.34 -21.48 1.31
N GLN A 504 27.67 -21.06 0.08
CA GLN A 504 28.88 -21.48 -0.62
C GLN A 504 30.05 -20.53 -0.33
N LYS A 505 30.84 -20.86 0.71
CA LYS A 505 31.95 -20.02 1.18
C LYS A 505 32.99 -19.71 0.09
N GLU A 506 33.41 -20.72 -0.67
CA GLU A 506 34.45 -20.57 -1.69
C GLU A 506 33.97 -19.72 -2.88
N ALA A 507 32.69 -19.80 -3.22
CA ALA A 507 32.09 -18.97 -4.26
C ALA A 507 31.99 -17.51 -3.80
N VAL A 508 31.61 -17.27 -2.54
CA VAL A 508 31.59 -15.93 -1.94
C VAL A 508 32.99 -15.32 -1.91
N GLU A 509 34.01 -16.07 -1.51
CA GLU A 509 35.40 -15.60 -1.50
C GLU A 509 35.88 -15.20 -2.91
N ALA A 510 35.65 -16.07 -3.90
CA ALA A 510 36.03 -15.80 -5.29
C ALA A 510 35.30 -14.58 -5.89
N LEU A 511 34.03 -14.35 -5.54
CA LEU A 511 33.26 -13.20 -5.98
C LEU A 511 33.73 -11.90 -5.30
N LEU A 512 34.08 -11.94 -4.01
CA LEU A 512 34.60 -10.77 -3.29
C LEU A 512 36.01 -10.39 -3.76
N GLU A 513 36.85 -11.36 -4.10
CA GLU A 513 38.17 -11.13 -4.73
C GLU A 513 38.05 -10.44 -6.10
N ALA A 514 36.93 -10.64 -6.80
CA ALA A 514 36.66 -10.02 -8.10
C ALA A 514 36.04 -8.61 -8.01
N GLU A 515 36.01 -8.00 -6.81
CA GLU A 515 35.50 -6.64 -6.55
C GLU A 515 34.01 -6.43 -6.91
N VAL A 516 33.17 -7.44 -6.68
CA VAL A 516 31.70 -7.34 -6.83
C VAL A 516 31.12 -6.18 -6.00
N ASP A 517 30.10 -5.49 -6.54
CA ASP A 517 29.39 -4.44 -5.80
C ASP A 517 28.47 -5.07 -4.74
N VAL A 518 28.91 -4.99 -3.49
CA VAL A 518 28.23 -5.52 -2.31
C VAL A 518 27.05 -4.65 -1.84
N THR A 519 26.88 -3.44 -2.42
CA THR A 519 25.83 -2.50 -2.03
C THR A 519 24.49 -2.79 -2.70
N LEU A 520 24.49 -3.63 -3.73
CA LEU A 520 23.30 -4.01 -4.47
C LEU A 520 22.32 -4.79 -3.58
N THR A 521 21.04 -4.54 -3.81
CA THR A 521 19.94 -5.12 -3.04
C THR A 521 19.05 -6.00 -3.90
N ASP A 522 18.47 -7.02 -3.28
CA ASP A 522 17.44 -7.88 -3.88
C ASP A 522 16.06 -7.18 -3.94
N ARG A 523 15.05 -7.88 -4.43
CA ARG A 523 13.65 -7.39 -4.50
C ARG A 523 13.03 -6.99 -3.15
N HIS A 524 13.61 -7.44 -2.03
CA HIS A 524 13.20 -7.14 -0.66
C HIS A 524 14.10 -6.05 -0.05
N GLY A 525 14.98 -5.43 -0.82
CA GLY A 525 15.96 -4.46 -0.33
C GLY A 525 17.05 -5.07 0.54
N ASN A 526 17.20 -6.40 0.56
CA ASN A 526 18.26 -7.07 1.32
C ASN A 526 19.56 -6.99 0.52
N THR A 527 20.64 -6.54 1.14
CA THR A 527 21.99 -6.76 0.63
C THR A 527 22.45 -8.18 0.92
N ALA A 528 23.57 -8.61 0.33
CA ALA A 528 24.20 -9.89 0.66
C ALA A 528 24.45 -10.06 2.18
N LEU A 529 24.74 -8.97 2.90
CA LEU A 529 24.93 -8.98 4.36
C LEU A 529 23.61 -9.27 5.11
N HIS A 530 22.49 -8.71 4.67
CA HIS A 530 21.17 -8.99 5.26
C HIS A 530 20.81 -10.48 5.12
N LEU A 531 21.03 -11.05 3.92
CA LEU A 531 20.76 -12.46 3.67
C LEU A 531 21.66 -13.36 4.52
N ALA A 532 22.94 -13.01 4.68
CA ALA A 532 23.85 -13.76 5.55
C ALA A 532 23.43 -13.70 7.03
N ALA A 533 22.98 -12.54 7.50
CA ALA A 533 22.54 -12.36 8.89
C ALA A 533 21.24 -13.11 9.22
N GLN A 534 20.37 -13.32 8.22
CA GLN A 534 19.15 -14.12 8.37
C GLN A 534 19.45 -15.63 8.54
N GLN A 535 20.65 -16.08 8.18
CA GLN A 535 21.04 -17.48 8.28
C GLN A 535 21.50 -17.83 9.70
N LYS A 536 21.37 -19.10 10.06
CA LYS A 536 21.78 -19.58 11.39
C LYS A 536 23.29 -19.69 11.53
N GLU A 537 23.99 -19.99 10.44
CA GLU A 537 25.43 -20.19 10.40
C GLU A 537 26.18 -18.87 10.21
N ASP A 538 27.23 -18.62 10.99
CA ASP A 538 28.02 -17.38 10.94
C ASP A 538 29.24 -17.45 10.00
N SER A 539 29.52 -18.60 9.40
CA SER A 539 30.72 -18.84 8.59
C SER A 539 30.83 -17.90 7.36
N VAL A 540 29.77 -17.80 6.57
CA VAL A 540 29.68 -16.90 5.41
C VAL A 540 29.60 -15.43 5.85
N LEU A 541 28.89 -15.16 6.94
CA LEU A 541 28.77 -13.82 7.51
C LEU A 541 30.14 -13.26 7.94
N ARG A 542 30.93 -14.05 8.68
CA ARG A 542 32.29 -13.67 9.09
C ARG A 542 33.22 -13.48 7.88
N LEU A 543 33.03 -14.24 6.81
CA LEU A 543 33.81 -14.04 5.59
C LEU A 543 33.48 -12.69 4.94
N LEU A 544 32.19 -12.37 4.78
CA LEU A 544 31.74 -11.09 4.23
C LEU A 544 32.25 -9.91 5.08
N LEU A 545 32.14 -9.98 6.40
CA LEU A 545 32.55 -8.90 7.32
C LEU A 545 34.07 -8.64 7.35
N LYS A 546 34.91 -9.57 6.89
CA LYS A 546 36.36 -9.31 6.72
C LYS A 546 36.65 -8.28 5.63
N HIS A 547 35.75 -8.12 4.66
CA HIS A 547 35.89 -7.13 3.60
C HIS A 547 35.34 -5.78 4.06
N LYS A 548 36.20 -4.75 4.02
CA LYS A 548 35.87 -3.39 4.52
C LYS A 548 34.64 -2.77 3.85
N SER A 549 34.39 -3.08 2.58
CA SER A 549 33.22 -2.58 1.84
C SER A 549 31.89 -3.07 2.43
N VAL A 550 31.84 -4.33 2.89
CA VAL A 550 30.65 -4.92 3.50
C VAL A 550 30.44 -4.41 4.93
N ALA A 551 31.51 -4.22 5.69
CA ALA A 551 31.43 -3.75 7.08
C ALA A 551 30.75 -2.38 7.22
N GLN A 552 30.77 -1.54 6.17
CA GLN A 552 30.07 -0.25 6.15
C GLN A 552 28.54 -0.37 5.96
N LEU A 553 28.05 -1.55 5.59
CA LEU A 553 26.62 -1.81 5.30
C LEU A 553 25.85 -2.37 6.51
N THR A 554 26.50 -2.47 7.68
CA THR A 554 25.94 -3.07 8.91
C THR A 554 24.74 -2.32 9.49
N SER A 555 24.61 -1.03 9.20
CA SER A 555 23.53 -0.17 9.71
C SER A 555 22.45 0.18 8.67
N ILE A 556 22.53 -0.36 7.45
CA ILE A 556 21.56 -0.05 6.39
C ILE A 556 20.29 -0.88 6.60
N PRO A 557 19.09 -0.29 6.56
CA PRO A 557 17.84 -1.04 6.63
C PRO A 557 17.39 -1.58 5.26
N ASN A 558 16.74 -2.74 5.26
CA ASN A 558 16.04 -3.28 4.09
C ASN A 558 14.65 -2.63 3.88
N THR A 559 13.86 -3.12 2.91
CA THR A 559 12.50 -2.59 2.65
C THR A 559 11.53 -2.77 3.81
N ALA A 560 11.75 -3.76 4.69
CA ALA A 560 10.97 -3.96 5.91
C ALA A 560 11.44 -3.06 7.06
N GLY A 561 12.46 -2.22 6.83
CA GLY A 561 13.03 -1.34 7.84
C GLY A 561 13.98 -2.02 8.82
N LEU A 562 14.44 -3.24 8.54
CA LEU A 562 15.31 -4.03 9.42
C LEU A 562 16.76 -3.96 8.94
N CYS A 563 17.70 -3.72 9.86
CA CYS A 563 19.13 -3.83 9.58
C CYS A 563 19.59 -5.30 9.72
N PRO A 564 20.80 -5.66 9.26
CA PRO A 564 21.36 -7.01 9.42
C PRO A 564 21.35 -7.51 10.87
N LEU A 565 21.63 -6.64 11.86
CA LEU A 565 21.58 -7.02 13.27
C LEU A 565 20.18 -7.43 13.72
N HIS A 566 19.14 -6.73 13.28
CA HIS A 566 17.75 -7.09 13.55
C HIS A 566 17.38 -8.46 12.96
N LEU A 567 17.83 -8.74 11.74
CA LEU A 567 17.60 -10.04 11.09
C LEU A 567 18.31 -11.18 11.82
N ALA A 568 19.54 -10.97 12.31
CA ALA A 568 20.26 -11.97 13.10
C ALA A 568 19.55 -12.29 14.44
N VAL A 569 19.00 -11.27 15.10
CA VAL A 569 18.18 -11.44 16.31
C VAL A 569 16.88 -12.19 15.98
N GLN A 570 16.18 -11.82 14.92
CA GLN A 570 14.96 -12.53 14.47
C GLN A 570 15.22 -13.97 14.06
N ALA A 571 16.37 -14.26 13.45
CA ALA A 571 16.81 -15.61 13.11
C ALA A 571 17.24 -16.42 14.35
N ASN A 572 17.26 -15.79 15.53
CA ASN A 572 17.66 -16.38 16.81
C ASN A 572 19.10 -16.91 16.81
N SER A 573 20.01 -16.27 16.06
CA SER A 573 21.40 -16.71 15.91
C SER A 573 22.37 -15.85 16.73
N LEU A 574 22.77 -16.37 17.89
CA LEU A 574 23.76 -15.72 18.76
C LEU A 574 25.13 -15.56 18.07
N SER A 575 25.54 -16.53 17.27
CA SER A 575 26.82 -16.50 16.55
C SER A 575 26.87 -15.36 15.53
N CYS A 576 25.76 -15.14 14.81
CA CYS A 576 25.65 -14.05 13.84
C CYS A 576 25.61 -12.68 14.52
N VAL A 577 24.89 -12.55 15.63
CA VAL A 577 24.87 -11.32 16.44
C VAL A 577 26.26 -10.96 16.92
N ARG A 578 27.00 -11.91 17.51
CA ARG A 578 28.39 -11.68 17.93
C ARG A 578 29.31 -11.27 16.77
N ALA A 579 29.20 -11.94 15.63
CA ALA A 579 30.00 -11.60 14.47
C ALA A 579 29.74 -10.17 13.97
N LEU A 580 28.48 -9.71 14.02
CA LEU A 580 28.11 -8.33 13.66
C LEU A 580 28.59 -7.31 14.69
N LEU A 581 28.52 -7.62 15.99
CA LEU A 581 29.05 -6.78 17.07
C LEU A 581 30.58 -6.65 16.97
N ASP A 582 31.29 -7.77 16.74
CA ASP A 582 32.74 -7.79 16.50
C ASP A 582 33.15 -6.89 15.31
N ALA A 583 32.27 -6.78 14.31
CA ALA A 583 32.47 -5.94 13.14
C ALA A 583 32.05 -4.47 13.34
N GLY A 584 31.59 -4.09 14.54
CA GLY A 584 31.18 -2.73 14.87
C GLY A 584 29.79 -2.34 14.41
N ALA A 585 28.85 -3.29 14.29
CA ALA A 585 27.45 -2.99 14.03
C ALA A 585 26.85 -2.17 15.20
N ASP A 586 26.13 -1.10 14.85
CA ASP A 586 25.46 -0.25 15.83
C ASP A 586 24.20 -0.94 16.38
N VAL A 587 24.12 -1.06 17.71
CA VAL A 587 23.06 -1.76 18.43
C VAL A 587 21.82 -0.89 18.64
N GLU A 588 21.99 0.43 18.55
CA GLU A 588 20.93 1.41 18.81
C GLU A 588 20.14 1.78 17.54
N VAL A 589 20.47 1.18 16.40
CA VAL A 589 19.66 1.36 15.19
C VAL A 589 18.24 0.90 15.45
N GLN A 590 17.28 1.78 15.17
CA GLN A 590 15.87 1.49 15.30
C GLN A 590 15.29 1.03 13.97
N GLU A 591 14.48 -0.03 14.00
CA GLU A 591 13.75 -0.47 12.81
C GLU A 591 12.57 0.47 12.47
N LEU A 592 12.25 0.60 11.19
CA LEU A 592 11.38 1.66 10.68
C LEU A 592 9.87 1.46 10.91
N THR A 593 9.42 0.29 11.34
CA THR A 593 7.99 -0.02 11.53
C THR A 593 7.45 0.44 12.88
N CYS A 594 8.16 0.18 13.99
CA CYS A 594 7.74 0.67 15.31
C CYS A 594 8.89 1.19 16.19
N GLY A 595 10.08 1.40 15.62
CA GLY A 595 11.21 2.02 16.34
C GLY A 595 11.92 1.07 17.29
N ARG A 596 11.79 -0.25 17.13
CA ARG A 596 12.45 -1.24 17.99
C ARG A 596 13.95 -1.30 17.71
N THR A 597 14.75 -1.36 18.76
CA THR A 597 16.17 -1.72 18.70
C THR A 597 16.34 -3.24 18.72
N ALA A 598 17.56 -3.72 18.47
CA ALA A 598 17.90 -5.14 18.58
C ALA A 598 17.56 -5.74 19.97
N LEU A 599 17.71 -4.94 21.04
CA LEU A 599 17.37 -5.35 22.40
C LEU A 599 15.86 -5.58 22.58
N HIS A 600 15.02 -4.70 22.02
CA HIS A 600 13.56 -4.91 22.03
C HIS A 600 13.18 -6.23 21.36
N LEU A 601 13.73 -6.51 20.18
CA LEU A 601 13.47 -7.75 19.44
C LEU A 601 13.93 -8.98 20.24
N ALA A 602 15.09 -8.94 20.89
CA ALA A 602 15.58 -10.02 21.73
C ALA A 602 14.67 -10.28 22.96
N THR A 603 14.14 -9.21 23.57
CA THR A 603 13.18 -9.30 24.68
C THR A 603 11.83 -9.84 24.23
N GLU A 604 11.35 -9.44 23.05
CA GLU A 604 10.09 -9.92 22.46
C GLU A 604 10.15 -11.44 22.18
N LEU A 605 11.31 -11.93 21.72
CA LEU A 605 11.57 -13.36 21.49
C LEU A 605 11.77 -14.16 22.77
N GLY A 606 11.93 -13.51 23.93
CA GLY A 606 12.17 -14.20 25.21
C GLY A 606 13.57 -14.79 25.34
N ASN A 607 14.55 -14.40 24.50
CA ASN A 607 15.87 -15.02 24.49
C ASN A 607 16.88 -14.28 25.37
N LEU A 608 17.10 -14.84 26.56
CA LEU A 608 18.06 -14.34 27.56
C LEU A 608 19.50 -14.25 27.03
N SER A 609 19.92 -15.21 26.21
CA SER A 609 21.29 -15.25 25.69
C SER A 609 21.54 -14.11 24.71
N LEU A 610 20.55 -13.77 23.88
CA LEU A 610 20.64 -12.64 22.94
C LEU A 610 20.57 -11.31 23.69
N ALA A 611 19.62 -11.15 24.62
CA ALA A 611 19.51 -9.95 25.44
C ALA A 611 20.80 -9.70 26.25
N GLY A 612 21.33 -10.74 26.92
CA GLY A 612 22.59 -10.65 27.66
C GLY A 612 23.79 -10.34 26.77
N CYS A 613 23.86 -10.90 25.57
CA CYS A 613 24.92 -10.59 24.60
C CYS A 613 24.86 -9.12 24.16
N LEU A 614 23.68 -8.59 23.84
CA LEU A 614 23.51 -7.20 23.40
C LEU A 614 23.85 -6.21 24.53
N LEU A 615 23.50 -6.53 25.78
CA LEU A 615 23.80 -5.70 26.95
C LEU A 615 25.29 -5.73 27.32
N LEU A 616 25.90 -6.92 27.38
CA LEU A 616 27.27 -7.09 27.90
C LEU A 616 28.36 -6.90 26.83
N GLU A 617 28.14 -7.42 25.62
CA GLU A 617 29.12 -7.38 24.53
C GLU A 617 28.84 -6.20 23.59
N GLY A 618 27.57 -5.90 23.32
CA GLY A 618 27.14 -4.79 22.45
C GLY A 618 26.96 -3.45 23.14
N ASN A 619 27.01 -3.40 24.48
CA ASN A 619 26.82 -2.21 25.30
C ASN A 619 25.52 -1.44 24.98
N ALA A 620 24.45 -2.19 24.68
CA ALA A 620 23.14 -1.64 24.33
C ALA A 620 22.57 -0.76 25.44
N TYR A 621 21.93 0.35 25.07
CA TYR A 621 21.24 1.21 26.00
C TYR A 621 19.93 0.54 26.48
N VAL A 622 19.83 0.39 27.80
CA VAL A 622 18.79 -0.43 28.42
C VAL A 622 17.41 0.21 28.31
N ASP A 623 17.35 1.53 28.37
CA ASP A 623 16.11 2.33 28.32
C ASP A 623 15.84 2.94 26.94
N SER A 624 16.34 2.32 25.87
CA SER A 624 15.99 2.73 24.50
C SER A 624 14.47 2.65 24.32
N VAL A 625 13.89 3.58 23.57
CA VAL A 625 12.42 3.67 23.42
C VAL A 625 11.98 3.42 21.98
N THR A 626 10.88 2.70 21.83
CA THR A 626 10.14 2.56 20.56
C THR A 626 9.35 3.83 20.22
N TYR A 627 8.69 3.87 19.05
CA TYR A 627 7.85 5.01 18.65
C TYR A 627 6.64 5.25 19.58
N ASN A 628 6.18 4.23 20.30
CA ASN A 628 5.16 4.36 21.35
C ASN A 628 5.76 4.62 22.75
N GLY A 629 7.05 4.91 22.85
CA GLY A 629 7.70 5.25 24.12
C GLY A 629 8.00 4.05 25.03
N SER A 630 7.74 2.81 24.58
CA SER A 630 8.00 1.61 25.38
C SER A 630 9.49 1.28 25.39
N THR A 631 9.99 0.92 26.58
CA THR A 631 11.36 0.38 26.77
C THR A 631 11.37 -1.15 26.65
N PRO A 632 12.55 -1.81 26.54
CA PRO A 632 12.65 -3.27 26.59
C PRO A 632 12.05 -3.84 27.89
N LEU A 633 12.12 -3.08 28.99
CA LEU A 633 11.54 -3.47 30.28
C LEU A 633 10.00 -3.52 30.23
N HIS A 634 9.35 -2.59 29.53
CA HIS A 634 7.89 -2.67 29.28
C HIS A 634 7.53 -3.98 28.55
N THR A 635 8.31 -4.33 27.52
CA THR A 635 8.08 -5.55 26.73
C THR A 635 8.29 -6.80 27.57
N ALA A 636 9.31 -6.83 28.43
CA ALA A 636 9.58 -7.95 29.32
C ALA A 636 8.50 -8.10 30.41
N ALA A 637 8.04 -6.99 31.00
CA ALA A 637 7.01 -6.97 32.04
C ALA A 637 5.64 -7.41 31.50
N GLY A 638 5.23 -6.89 30.34
CA GLY A 638 3.97 -7.28 29.69
C GLY A 638 3.94 -8.73 29.19
N ARG A 639 5.10 -9.37 29.01
CA ARG A 639 5.22 -10.81 28.67
C ARG A 639 5.47 -11.70 29.89
N ASP A 640 5.45 -11.12 31.09
CA ASP A 640 5.66 -11.81 32.36
C ASP A 640 6.99 -12.58 32.45
N SER A 641 8.06 -12.03 31.86
CA SER A 641 9.36 -12.69 31.83
C SER A 641 10.25 -12.27 32.99
N THR A 642 10.13 -12.97 34.12
CA THR A 642 10.92 -12.70 35.36
C THR A 642 12.42 -12.64 35.10
N LYS A 643 12.96 -13.59 34.32
CA LYS A 643 14.38 -13.66 33.98
C LYS A 643 14.86 -12.48 33.14
N LEU A 644 14.06 -12.02 32.16
CA LEU A 644 14.43 -10.85 31.35
C LEU A 644 14.32 -9.57 32.17
N CYS A 645 13.28 -9.43 32.99
CA CYS A 645 13.14 -8.29 33.90
C CYS A 645 14.34 -8.21 34.84
N ALA A 646 14.77 -9.33 35.44
CA ALA A 646 15.94 -9.36 36.31
C ALA A 646 17.23 -8.93 35.60
N ILE A 647 17.48 -9.40 34.36
CA ILE A 647 18.68 -9.00 33.60
C ILE A 647 18.64 -7.52 33.22
N LEU A 648 17.49 -7.00 32.79
CA LEU A 648 17.33 -5.60 32.43
C LEU A 648 17.48 -4.67 33.66
N MET A 649 16.87 -5.04 34.79
CA MET A 649 17.04 -4.33 36.07
C MET A 649 18.50 -4.35 36.53
N ALA A 650 19.17 -5.50 36.42
CA ALA A 650 20.60 -5.62 36.74
C ALA A 650 21.50 -4.77 35.80
N ALA A 651 21.06 -4.53 34.57
CA ALA A 651 21.73 -3.65 33.62
C ALA A 651 21.41 -2.15 33.86
N GLY A 652 20.52 -1.83 34.81
CA GLY A 652 20.19 -0.46 35.21
C GLY A 652 18.94 0.14 34.53
N ALA A 653 18.00 -0.70 34.08
CA ALA A 653 16.72 -0.23 33.52
C ALA A 653 15.90 0.58 34.54
N ASP A 654 15.19 1.61 34.08
CA ASP A 654 14.27 2.40 34.91
C ASP A 654 12.84 1.80 34.93
N PRO A 655 12.35 1.27 36.07
CA PRO A 655 11.01 0.71 36.20
C PRO A 655 9.89 1.77 36.24
N HIS A 656 10.23 3.06 36.35
CA HIS A 656 9.28 4.18 36.42
C HIS A 656 9.15 4.95 35.11
N LYS A 657 9.83 4.53 34.05
CA LYS A 657 9.75 5.18 32.74
C LYS A 657 8.34 5.05 32.15
N GLU A 658 7.70 6.16 31.80
CA GLU A 658 6.37 6.17 31.17
C GLU A 658 6.46 6.05 29.64
N ASN A 659 5.61 5.20 29.04
CA ASN A 659 5.39 5.14 27.59
C ASN A 659 4.22 6.05 27.15
N PHE A 660 3.84 6.06 25.87
CA PHE A 660 2.71 6.87 25.38
C PHE A 660 1.36 6.16 25.46
N GLU A 661 1.27 4.99 26.10
CA GLU A 661 0.02 4.26 26.29
C GLU A 661 -0.68 4.75 27.56
N PRO A 662 -1.89 5.33 27.47
CA PRO A 662 -2.56 5.90 28.64
C PRO A 662 -2.97 4.81 29.63
N LEU A 663 -2.72 5.04 30.93
CA LEU A 663 -3.02 4.09 32.01
C LEU A 663 -4.50 3.74 32.17
N PHE A 664 -5.39 4.58 31.66
CA PHE A 664 -6.83 4.37 31.67
C PHE A 664 -7.38 4.69 30.28
N PHE A 665 -8.03 3.71 29.65
CA PHE A 665 -9.11 4.03 28.74
C PHE A 665 -10.22 4.63 29.61
N LYS A 666 -10.66 5.86 29.33
CA LYS A 666 -11.97 6.29 29.84
C LYS A 666 -12.98 5.32 29.23
N ASP A 667 -13.35 4.29 29.98
CA ASP A 667 -14.43 3.39 29.60
C ASP A 667 -15.70 4.25 29.46
N ASP A 668 -16.18 4.35 28.23
CA ASP A 668 -17.52 4.84 27.87
C ASP A 668 -18.57 3.87 28.48
N GLU A 669 -18.76 3.85 29.81
CA GLU A 669 -19.97 3.33 30.48
C GLU A 669 -19.91 3.58 32.01
N LEU A 670 -20.98 4.18 32.55
CA LEU A 670 -21.22 4.62 33.95
C LEU A 670 -20.55 5.93 34.41
N CYS A 671 -21.29 7.04 34.30
CA CYS A 671 -21.83 7.76 35.47
C CYS A 671 -22.61 8.98 34.96
N GLY A 672 -23.94 8.94 35.09
CA GLY A 672 -24.72 10.17 35.11
C GLY A 672 -24.39 10.93 36.39
N THR A 673 -24.34 12.26 36.28
CA THR A 673 -24.00 13.27 37.29
C THR A 673 -22.51 13.54 37.47
N CYS A 674 -22.03 14.59 36.81
CA CYS A 674 -21.39 15.71 37.50
C CYS A 674 -21.51 16.96 36.62
N GLU A 675 -22.03 18.00 37.24
CA GLU A 675 -22.04 19.38 36.77
C GLU A 675 -20.60 19.88 36.61
N GLU A 676 -20.40 20.76 35.63
CA GLU A 676 -19.44 21.87 35.57
C GLU A 676 -17.97 21.54 35.90
N GLU A 677 -17.02 21.79 34.99
CA GLU A 677 -16.28 23.05 35.06
C GLU A 677 -15.64 23.44 33.71
N GLU A 678 -15.34 24.73 33.66
CA GLU A 678 -14.92 25.56 32.54
C GLU A 678 -13.50 25.23 32.02
N GLU A 679 -13.14 25.83 30.89
CA GLU A 679 -11.83 25.71 30.22
C GLU A 679 -10.64 25.93 31.16
N GLU A 680 -9.74 24.95 31.33
CA GLU A 680 -8.27 25.10 31.48
C GLU A 680 -7.59 23.70 31.64
N ASP A 681 -6.48 23.50 30.93
CA ASP A 681 -5.61 22.29 30.86
C ASP A 681 -6.24 20.97 30.34
N GLU A 682 -5.87 20.58 29.11
CA GLU A 682 -5.85 19.16 28.72
C GLU A 682 -4.89 18.43 29.69
N GLY A 683 -5.45 17.89 30.77
CA GLY A 683 -4.69 17.20 31.81
C GLY A 683 -3.74 16.16 31.20
N TYR A 684 -2.46 16.25 31.57
CA TYR A 684 -1.44 15.24 31.25
C TYR A 684 -1.97 13.87 31.69
N ILE A 685 -2.31 13.00 30.73
CA ILE A 685 -2.65 11.61 31.02
C ILE A 685 -1.32 10.88 31.15
N PRO A 686 -0.91 10.46 32.36
CA PRO A 686 0.35 9.77 32.55
C PRO A 686 0.38 8.47 31.76
N GLY A 687 1.55 8.20 31.20
CA GLY A 687 1.82 6.99 30.43
C GLY A 687 1.88 5.74 31.29
N THR A 688 1.87 4.58 30.66
CA THR A 688 2.00 3.31 31.36
C THR A 688 3.47 3.06 31.69
N THR A 689 3.77 2.65 32.92
CA THR A 689 5.12 2.26 33.35
C THR A 689 5.29 0.74 33.30
N PRO A 690 6.52 0.20 33.25
CA PRO A 690 6.77 -1.23 33.34
C PRO A 690 6.14 -1.87 34.58
N LEU A 691 6.12 -1.14 35.70
CA LEU A 691 5.50 -1.59 36.94
C LEU A 691 3.98 -1.79 36.79
N ASN A 692 3.31 -0.92 36.04
CA ASN A 692 1.89 -1.02 35.77
C ASN A 692 1.55 -2.16 34.78
N MET A 693 2.51 -2.62 33.98
CA MET A 693 2.37 -3.76 33.07
C MET A 693 2.68 -5.12 33.72
N ALA A 694 3.21 -5.14 34.95
CA ALA A 694 3.56 -6.37 35.64
C ALA A 694 2.31 -7.22 35.93
N THR A 695 2.23 -8.39 35.29
CA THR A 695 1.08 -9.29 35.45
C THR A 695 1.23 -10.26 36.63
N SER A 696 2.47 -10.68 36.94
CA SER A 696 2.76 -11.54 38.11
C SER A 696 3.34 -10.75 39.29
N PRO A 697 3.11 -11.24 40.53
CA PRO A 697 3.72 -10.66 41.72
C PRO A 697 5.25 -10.83 41.71
N GLU A 698 5.78 -11.90 41.13
CA GLU A 698 7.24 -12.10 41.01
C GLU A 698 7.90 -11.00 40.16
N VAL A 699 7.28 -10.61 39.03
CA VAL A 699 7.78 -9.50 38.21
C VAL A 699 7.64 -8.18 38.97
N TYR A 700 6.52 -7.96 39.67
CA TYR A 700 6.30 -6.76 40.48
C TYR A 700 7.36 -6.60 41.59
N ASP A 701 7.71 -7.68 42.28
CA ASP A 701 8.72 -7.69 43.33
C ASP A 701 10.11 -7.38 42.76
N ILE A 702 10.48 -7.99 41.63
CA ILE A 702 11.76 -7.72 40.94
C ILE A 702 11.86 -6.26 40.50
N LEU A 703 10.76 -5.68 39.97
CA LEU A 703 10.73 -4.27 39.53
C LEU A 703 10.82 -3.29 40.72
N ASN A 704 10.37 -3.69 41.91
CA ASN A 704 10.54 -2.92 43.15
C ASN A 704 11.90 -3.12 43.84
N GLY A 705 12.78 -3.96 43.27
CA GLY A 705 14.15 -4.14 43.73
C GLY A 705 14.39 -5.35 44.64
N GLU A 706 13.44 -6.28 44.75
CA GLU A 706 13.67 -7.56 45.42
C GLU A 706 14.63 -8.47 44.62
N GLU A 707 15.50 -9.21 45.31
CA GLU A 707 16.47 -10.08 44.65
C GLU A 707 15.78 -11.27 43.95
N TYR A 708 16.09 -11.47 42.67
CA TYR A 708 15.62 -12.63 41.92
C TYR A 708 16.11 -13.95 42.55
N GLN A 709 15.18 -14.76 43.07
CA GLN A 709 15.48 -16.09 43.58
C GLN A 709 15.19 -17.15 42.51
N PRO A 710 16.20 -17.83 41.94
CA PRO A 710 15.97 -18.86 40.93
C PRO A 710 15.25 -20.07 41.55
N THR A 711 14.07 -20.40 41.05
CA THR A 711 13.30 -21.60 41.42
C THR A 711 13.90 -22.88 40.81
N THR A 712 15.15 -23.21 41.14
CA THR A 712 15.69 -24.57 41.00
C THR A 712 16.93 -24.77 41.88
N ILE A 713 16.76 -25.48 43.00
CA ILE A 713 17.84 -26.18 43.68
C ILE A 713 18.12 -27.45 42.87
N VAL A 714 19.14 -27.43 42.01
CA VAL A 714 19.69 -28.66 41.44
C VAL A 714 20.72 -29.20 42.43
N VAL A 715 20.35 -30.23 43.18
CA VAL A 715 21.31 -31.05 43.94
C VAL A 715 22.23 -31.75 42.92
N PRO A 716 23.56 -31.57 42.96
CA PRO A 716 24.44 -32.28 42.05
C PRO A 716 24.52 -33.76 42.44
N PRO A 717 24.44 -34.70 41.49
CA PRO A 717 24.74 -36.10 41.79
C PRO A 717 26.24 -36.22 42.09
N GLN A 718 26.54 -36.91 43.19
CA GLN A 718 27.90 -37.19 43.66
C GLN A 718 28.74 -37.83 42.54
N GLY A 719 29.89 -37.22 42.22
CA GLY A 719 30.93 -37.89 41.45
C GLY A 719 31.84 -36.97 40.64
N MET A 720 33.06 -36.79 41.14
CA MET A 720 34.29 -36.42 40.43
C MET A 720 34.60 -34.93 40.18
N ASN A 721 35.59 -34.50 40.97
CA ASN A 721 36.71 -33.60 40.68
C ASN A 721 36.45 -32.08 40.61
N SER A 722 36.85 -31.45 41.71
CA SER A 722 37.21 -30.06 41.90
C SER A 722 38.34 -29.63 40.96
N GLU A 723 38.01 -28.89 39.90
CA GLU A 723 38.91 -27.95 39.23
C GLU A 723 38.12 -27.12 38.21
N THR A 724 37.41 -26.09 38.68
CA THR A 724 37.08 -24.83 37.98
C THR A 724 36.05 -24.06 38.82
N ASN A 725 36.45 -23.66 40.03
CA ASN A 725 35.65 -22.77 40.87
C ASN A 725 36.46 -21.52 41.21
N ILE A 726 36.88 -20.79 40.19
CA ILE A 726 37.50 -19.45 40.31
C ILE A 726 37.10 -18.64 39.07
N ASN A 727 36.11 -17.74 39.22
CA ASN A 727 36.02 -16.40 38.60
C ASN A 727 34.60 -15.78 38.49
N TYR A 728 33.62 -16.17 39.32
CA TYR A 728 32.37 -15.41 39.44
C TYR A 728 32.44 -14.20 40.40
N HIS A 729 33.56 -14.01 41.10
CA HIS A 729 33.70 -12.95 42.12
C HIS A 729 34.65 -11.79 41.78
N SER A 730 35.37 -11.81 40.64
CA SER A 730 36.36 -10.76 40.34
C SER A 730 35.96 -9.73 39.28
N LYS A 731 34.79 -9.86 38.61
CA LYS A 731 34.34 -8.86 37.62
C LYS A 731 33.34 -7.82 38.13
N ASN A 732 32.75 -8.00 39.31
CA ASN A 732 31.88 -7.00 39.97
C ASN A 732 32.63 -5.75 40.48
N GLN A 733 33.94 -5.63 40.26
CA GLN A 733 34.72 -4.43 40.57
C GLN A 733 35.06 -3.56 39.34
N ARG A 734 34.56 -3.88 38.14
CA ARG A 734 34.79 -3.04 36.94
C ARG A 734 33.60 -2.19 36.50
N ILE A 735 32.45 -2.27 37.18
CA ILE A 735 31.25 -1.47 36.87
C ILE A 735 31.19 -0.19 37.73
N LEU A 736 32.13 -0.02 38.67
CA LEU A 736 32.31 1.22 39.43
C LEU A 736 33.75 1.72 39.26
N LYS A 737 34.07 2.20 38.06
CA LYS A 737 35.11 3.22 37.82
C LYS A 737 34.96 3.89 36.48
#